data_AF-A0A3A9G985-F1
#
_entry.id   AF-A0A3A9G985-F1
#
_cell.length_a   1.000
_cell.length_b   1.000
_cell.length_c   1.000
_cell.angle_alpha   90.00
_cell.angle_beta   90.00
_cell.angle_gamma   90.00
#
_symmetry.space_group_name_H-M   'P 1'
#
loop_
_entity.id
_entity.type
_entity.pdbx_description
1 polymer ?
#
loop_
_entity_poly.entity_id
_entity_poly.type
_entity_poly.pdbx_seq_one_letter_code
_entity_poly.pdbx_strand_id
1 'polypeptide(L)'
;MTSDAERFLARVIDSADGDSEVEQVIDIKELKEIINVEKRYSRLLEELHEKGYIENFRQVEDDTVAVKLSKKGSGYFKRESVSVVSHSDGGWKKRKNFDKIHEQVMDKYIKKRVGSLEIEPATFGDYSELFQYFVKVKNDDSEEQKVENLFEFIVDKVHQTQNENYIKILGPDGTGKSTFLSLLYLYLYESYCENRLQEYPYYINLHYYDREVVDVRCLEEINGAIEKKIREDLKELLKLSESNEETNFLIIIDGNDKYNRTHLRSGVFLEKVLKGIKAHKKIICLGEKTNIHFYRERKPNAYIDSETSFTFYFSPIYINERKKWGDIIEKFCQIYNFRKQIIKISECIDKFNIKEIDFNLLTVFCEVSKKRNLANIFSISNLYSEYCLDYLEQDEKSLKTSIFLAYKYFMTEDFIDQSIIYSNWREWELVHQHKAMSNYLLALHYSDLIFEGKEENYAQFQCVFTNGINIFLKSIINEGQDRQKRAKKFCEILFEKGDFRAKAQAAYLLGRFIDTDLQDEARELLKEQLEIWERESAVKCKEQVKRQRYFVKRSILVSLLNLEESTAGETLLNELFDYPLMNEVNRGFYLQYYDDVPQRQPEMVNLKDTGRYKITHTVSVLFNYVNNPFKKKQTDLNLTGSFDFQIHLFTLCSLIQIRLNDKQYNAERDELCMILSRAIEEMESSLEDNMLVYISMLLDDIKNKANTIGHLYHELYALKDIQRSGWVEKIQKGSIQVDRFENVVEHTYYAWLLGMLYLPEKKPEGEKYNKYDKKKILNCLLIHDLAETYMGDHLPEKTTGLIKAEEKDIIQAIYQFCVYKRGGAIFEKWKEEEWRKEKNKIKTAPGKKILEEVVLKNFRDILEKS
;
A
#
# COMPACT_ATOMS: atom_id res chain seq x y z
N MET A 1 6.51 28.26 38.66
CA MET A 1 5.66 27.61 39.69
C MET A 1 5.28 26.25 39.11
N THR A 2 4.88 25.24 39.88
CA THR A 2 4.36 24.01 39.23
C THR A 2 3.04 24.34 38.55
N SER A 3 2.74 23.74 37.39
CA SER A 3 1.50 24.02 36.64
C SER A 3 0.24 23.80 37.49
N ASP A 4 0.26 22.81 38.38
CA ASP A 4 -0.80 22.56 39.35
C ASP A 4 -0.93 23.70 40.39
N ALA A 5 0.17 24.30 40.84
CA ALA A 5 0.13 25.48 41.72
C ALA A 5 -0.35 26.73 40.99
N GLU A 6 -0.06 26.87 39.69
CA GLU A 6 -0.61 27.98 38.87
C GLU A 6 -2.12 27.86 38.69
N ARG A 7 -2.63 26.65 38.41
CA ARG A 7 -4.07 26.37 38.35
C ARG A 7 -4.75 26.59 39.69
N PHE A 8 -4.14 26.14 40.77
CA PHE A 8 -4.65 26.36 42.12
C PHE A 8 -4.74 27.86 42.42
N LEU A 9 -3.70 28.64 42.10
CA LEU A 9 -3.68 30.08 42.27
C LEU A 9 -4.73 30.79 41.41
N ALA A 10 -4.94 30.35 40.16
CA ALA A 10 -6.00 30.88 39.30
C ALA A 10 -7.38 30.72 39.94
N ARG A 11 -7.68 29.56 40.52
CA ARG A 11 -8.94 29.33 41.22
C ARG A 11 -9.11 30.19 42.47
N VAL A 12 -8.03 30.39 43.23
CA VAL A 12 -8.03 31.32 44.39
C VAL A 12 -8.38 32.74 43.91
N ILE A 13 -7.80 33.18 42.80
CA ILE A 13 -8.01 34.53 42.26
C ILE A 13 -9.44 34.70 41.71
N ASP A 14 -9.96 33.70 40.99
CA ASP A 14 -11.35 33.70 40.51
C ASP A 14 -12.35 33.76 41.67
N SER A 15 -12.08 33.03 42.76
CA SER A 15 -12.92 33.09 43.96
C SER A 15 -12.84 34.44 44.68
N ALA A 16 -11.72 35.17 44.52
CA ALA A 16 -11.47 36.44 45.17
C ALA A 16 -12.15 37.65 44.51
N ASP A 17 -12.70 37.50 43.30
CA ASP A 17 -13.22 38.60 42.49
C ASP A 17 -12.22 39.80 42.37
N GLY A 18 -10.92 39.51 42.49
CA GLY A 18 -9.84 40.49 42.45
C GLY A 18 -9.55 41.27 43.75
N ASP A 19 -10.21 40.97 44.87
CA ASP A 19 -9.95 41.62 46.17
C ASP A 19 -8.91 40.85 47.00
N SER A 20 -7.72 41.44 47.14
CA SER A 20 -6.62 40.86 47.93
C SER A 20 -6.78 40.98 49.45
N GLU A 21 -7.73 41.78 49.94
CA GLU A 21 -7.89 41.97 51.39
C GLU A 21 -8.76 40.90 52.05
N VAL A 22 -9.50 40.11 51.27
CA VAL A 22 -10.46 39.10 51.75
C VAL A 22 -9.88 37.68 51.68
N GLU A 23 -10.01 36.93 52.77
CA GLU A 23 -9.66 35.51 52.86
C GLU A 23 -10.68 34.68 52.08
N GLN A 24 -10.22 33.88 51.12
CA GLN A 24 -11.07 33.11 50.20
C GLN A 24 -11.18 31.65 50.59
N VAL A 25 -12.38 31.11 50.58
CA VAL A 25 -12.67 29.73 50.96
C VAL A 25 -12.84 28.88 49.71
N ILE A 26 -11.99 27.87 49.54
CA ILE A 26 -11.90 27.04 48.34
C ILE A 26 -12.22 25.60 48.70
N ASP A 27 -13.21 25.03 48.00
CA ASP A 27 -13.49 23.59 48.04
C ASP A 27 -12.49 22.85 47.13
N ILE A 28 -11.69 21.99 47.75
CA ILE A 28 -10.63 21.21 47.11
C ILE A 28 -11.22 20.17 46.15
N LYS A 29 -12.43 19.66 46.41
CA LYS A 29 -13.10 18.65 45.58
C LYS A 29 -13.59 19.21 44.25
N GLU A 30 -13.77 20.52 44.15
CA GLU A 30 -14.18 21.19 42.91
C GLU A 30 -13.02 21.35 41.91
N LEU A 31 -11.77 21.20 42.34
CA LEU A 31 -10.55 21.32 41.52
C LEU A 31 -10.24 20.06 40.70
N LYS A 32 -11.20 19.63 39.87
CA LYS A 32 -11.09 18.39 39.07
C LYS A 32 -9.97 18.44 38.02
N GLU A 33 -9.46 19.64 37.69
CA GLU A 33 -8.33 19.86 36.78
C GLU A 33 -6.95 19.54 37.38
N ILE A 34 -6.85 19.28 38.69
CA ILE A 34 -5.59 18.92 39.37
C ILE A 34 -5.66 17.46 39.84
N ILE A 35 -4.82 16.59 39.27
CA ILE A 35 -4.80 15.16 39.59
C ILE A 35 -4.38 14.95 41.06
N ASN A 36 -5.24 14.24 41.80
CA ASN A 36 -5.06 13.93 43.23
C ASN A 36 -4.91 15.18 44.12
N VAL A 37 -5.63 16.26 43.81
CA VAL A 37 -5.57 17.53 44.54
C VAL A 37 -5.80 17.37 46.05
N GLU A 38 -6.74 16.50 46.46
CA GLU A 38 -7.03 16.17 47.86
C GLU A 38 -5.79 15.70 48.64
N LYS A 39 -4.82 15.06 47.98
CA LYS A 39 -3.58 14.56 48.59
C LYS A 39 -2.40 15.52 48.46
N ARG A 40 -2.54 16.62 47.70
CA ARG A 40 -1.43 17.49 47.27
C ARG A 40 -1.64 18.96 47.59
N TYR A 41 -2.86 19.38 47.91
CA TYR A 41 -3.21 20.80 48.07
C TYR A 41 -2.34 21.52 49.10
N SER A 42 -1.98 20.88 50.21
CA SER A 42 -1.12 21.48 51.25
C SER A 42 0.25 21.86 50.68
N ARG A 43 0.84 20.98 49.85
CA ARG A 43 2.12 21.24 49.17
C ARG A 43 2.01 22.35 48.13
N LEU A 44 0.88 22.44 47.42
CA LEU A 44 0.64 23.50 46.44
C LEU A 44 0.51 24.87 47.15
N LEU A 45 -0.18 24.92 48.28
CA LEU A 45 -0.32 26.12 49.10
C LEU A 45 1.01 26.56 49.71
N GLU A 46 1.81 25.62 50.21
CA GLU A 46 3.18 25.91 50.67
C GLU A 46 4.03 26.51 49.55
N GLU A 47 3.98 25.94 48.34
CA GLU A 47 4.70 26.49 47.18
C GLU A 47 4.24 27.93 46.86
N LEU A 48 2.94 28.20 46.91
CA LEU A 48 2.37 29.52 46.67
C LEU A 48 2.76 30.54 47.74
N HIS A 49 2.81 30.10 49.00
CA HIS A 49 3.20 30.92 50.13
C HIS A 49 4.70 31.26 50.08
N GLU A 50 5.56 30.27 49.85
CA GLU A 50 7.01 30.47 49.69
C GLU A 50 7.35 31.41 48.52
N LYS A 51 6.58 31.33 47.43
CA LYS A 51 6.74 32.21 46.26
C LYS A 51 6.07 33.56 46.44
N GLY A 52 5.43 33.80 47.58
CA GLY A 52 4.84 35.07 47.98
C GLY A 52 3.58 35.44 47.21
N TYR A 53 2.85 34.48 46.65
CA TYR A 53 1.56 34.71 45.97
C TYR A 53 0.38 34.73 46.96
N ILE A 54 0.52 34.05 48.10
CA ILE A 54 -0.45 34.06 49.19
C ILE A 54 0.24 34.51 50.48
N GLU A 55 -0.46 35.28 51.31
CA GLU A 55 0.03 35.79 52.60
C GLU A 55 -0.11 34.74 53.71
N ASN A 56 -1.22 34.01 53.70
CA ASN A 56 -1.47 32.91 54.62
C ASN A 56 -2.52 31.96 54.04
N PHE A 57 -2.62 30.78 54.63
CA PHE A 57 -3.70 29.84 54.38
C PHE A 57 -3.97 29.01 55.64
N ARG A 58 -5.18 28.50 55.78
CA ARG A 58 -5.58 27.58 56.85
C ARG A 58 -6.67 26.64 56.37
N GLN A 59 -6.64 25.41 56.87
CA GLN A 59 -7.73 24.47 56.62
C GLN A 59 -8.97 24.88 57.43
N VAL A 60 -10.13 24.87 56.79
CA VAL A 60 -11.43 25.20 57.41
C VAL A 60 -12.21 23.93 57.73
N GLU A 61 -12.29 23.02 56.76
CA GLU A 61 -12.91 21.69 56.86
C GLU A 61 -12.05 20.65 56.11
N ASP A 62 -12.39 19.35 56.18
CA ASP A 62 -11.60 18.26 55.60
C ASP A 62 -11.27 18.49 54.11
N ASP A 63 -12.18 19.11 53.35
CA ASP A 63 -12.03 19.38 51.92
C ASP A 63 -12.02 20.88 51.58
N THR A 64 -11.80 21.76 52.56
CA THR A 64 -11.92 23.21 52.33
C THR A 64 -10.79 24.00 52.95
N VAL A 65 -10.20 24.92 52.18
CA VAL A 65 -9.09 25.78 52.61
C VAL A 65 -9.43 27.24 52.47
N ALA A 66 -9.15 28.02 53.50
CA ALA A 66 -9.13 29.47 53.47
C ALA A 66 -7.74 29.97 53.06
N VAL A 67 -7.67 30.85 52.06
CA VAL A 67 -6.44 31.35 51.45
C VAL A 67 -6.53 32.86 51.30
N LYS A 68 -5.52 33.60 51.77
CA LYS A 68 -5.42 35.06 51.55
C LYS A 68 -4.36 35.38 50.53
N LEU A 69 -4.74 36.08 49.46
CA LEU A 69 -3.82 36.51 48.41
C LEU A 69 -2.88 37.61 48.91
N SER A 70 -1.64 37.60 48.44
CA SER A 70 -0.74 38.75 48.61
C SER A 70 -0.96 39.78 47.50
N LYS A 71 -0.37 40.98 47.65
CA LYS A 71 -0.29 41.99 46.57
C LYS A 71 0.34 41.45 45.28
N LYS A 72 1.23 40.45 45.38
CA LYS A 72 1.84 39.76 44.23
C LYS A 72 0.89 38.73 43.63
N GLY A 73 0.11 38.04 44.46
CA GLY A 73 -0.98 37.14 44.06
C GLY A 73 -2.06 37.84 43.24
N SER A 74 -2.59 38.94 43.75
CA SER A 74 -3.64 39.72 43.06
C SER A 74 -3.17 40.39 41.78
N GLY A 75 -1.87 40.69 41.67
CA GLY A 75 -1.25 41.23 40.47
C GLY A 75 -0.91 40.20 39.40
N TYR A 76 -0.91 38.91 39.72
CA TYR A 76 -0.46 37.84 38.81
C TYR A 76 -1.35 37.72 37.57
N PHE A 77 -2.68 37.76 37.72
CA PHE A 77 -3.62 37.76 36.58
C PHE A 77 -3.79 39.13 35.92
N LYS A 78 -3.59 40.24 36.65
CA LYS A 78 -3.66 41.58 36.05
C LYS A 78 -2.55 41.83 35.02
N ARG A 79 -1.42 41.13 35.09
CA ARG A 79 -0.32 41.26 34.12
C ARG A 79 -0.51 40.49 32.82
N GLU A 80 -1.29 39.41 32.79
CA GLU A 80 -1.61 38.71 31.53
C GLU A 80 -2.77 39.36 30.76
N SER A 81 -3.58 40.21 31.42
CA SER A 81 -4.63 41.01 30.78
C SER A 81 -4.17 42.38 30.24
N VAL A 82 -2.89 42.77 30.37
CA VAL A 82 -2.39 44.08 29.92
C VAL A 82 -1.24 43.93 28.92
N SER A 83 -1.62 43.50 27.72
CA SER A 83 -0.99 43.89 26.46
C SER A 83 -2.07 44.16 25.39
N VAL A 84 -3.12 44.89 25.79
CA VAL A 84 -4.11 45.43 24.85
C VAL A 84 -3.75 46.88 24.58
N VAL A 85 -3.16 47.12 23.41
CA VAL A 85 -3.08 48.45 22.80
C VAL A 85 -4.52 48.95 22.62
N SER A 86 -4.81 50.12 23.18
CA SER A 86 -6.12 50.77 23.23
C SER A 86 -6.70 51.05 21.84
N HIS A 87 -7.74 50.32 21.43
CA HIS A 87 -8.64 50.74 20.33
C HIS A 87 -10.10 50.33 20.65
N SER A 88 -11.00 51.31 20.48
CA SER A 88 -12.48 51.35 20.50
C SER A 88 -13.31 50.09 20.90
N ASP A 89 -14.35 50.35 21.71
CA ASP A 89 -15.31 49.43 22.36
C ASP A 89 -16.05 48.40 21.46
N GLY A 90 -15.84 48.39 20.14
CA GLY A 90 -16.36 47.38 19.22
C GLY A 90 -15.48 46.14 19.08
N GLY A 91 -14.16 46.26 19.27
CA GLY A 91 -13.20 45.16 19.04
C GLY A 91 -13.19 44.07 20.13
N TRP A 92 -13.54 44.43 21.36
CA TRP A 92 -13.42 43.55 22.52
C TRP A 92 -14.47 42.41 22.52
N LYS A 93 -15.70 42.69 22.08
CA LYS A 93 -16.74 41.66 21.87
C LYS A 93 -16.41 40.73 20.68
N LYS A 94 -15.77 41.26 19.63
CA LYS A 94 -15.38 40.49 18.44
C LYS A 94 -14.28 39.48 18.78
N ARG A 95 -13.24 39.87 19.54
CA ARG A 95 -12.20 38.94 20.05
C ARG A 95 -12.75 37.84 20.97
N LYS A 96 -13.58 38.20 21.96
CA LYS A 96 -14.15 37.23 22.91
C LYS A 96 -14.96 36.11 22.25
N ASN A 97 -15.67 36.40 21.15
CA ASN A 97 -16.42 35.39 20.40
C ASN A 97 -15.50 34.44 19.61
N PHE A 98 -14.37 34.92 19.09
CA PHE A 98 -13.38 34.09 18.41
C PHE A 98 -12.63 33.18 19.40
N ASP A 99 -12.32 33.68 20.59
CA ASP A 99 -11.68 32.87 21.64
C ASP A 99 -12.60 31.71 22.07
N LYS A 100 -13.90 31.97 22.23
CA LYS A 100 -14.89 30.93 22.53
C LYS A 100 -14.99 29.87 21.42
N ILE A 101 -14.88 30.26 20.15
CA ILE A 101 -14.89 29.30 19.04
C ILE A 101 -13.60 28.47 19.03
N HIS A 102 -12.46 29.10 19.27
CA HIS A 102 -11.20 28.39 19.38
C HIS A 102 -11.24 27.35 20.51
N GLU A 103 -11.70 27.72 21.70
CA GLU A 103 -11.91 26.79 22.82
C GLU A 103 -12.83 25.62 22.44
N GLN A 104 -13.92 25.89 21.71
CA GLN A 104 -14.81 24.84 21.22
C GLN A 104 -14.12 23.88 20.23
N VAL A 105 -13.28 24.41 19.33
CA VAL A 105 -12.53 23.58 18.38
C VAL A 105 -11.51 22.71 19.12
N MET A 106 -10.81 23.30 20.10
CA MET A 106 -9.83 22.62 20.93
C MET A 106 -10.44 21.49 21.75
N ASP A 107 -11.62 21.71 22.35
CA ASP A 107 -12.32 20.72 23.17
C ASP A 107 -12.95 19.60 22.34
N LYS A 108 -13.61 19.94 21.22
CA LYS A 108 -14.41 18.98 20.44
C LYS A 108 -13.60 18.21 19.40
N TYR A 109 -12.75 18.90 18.65
CA TYR A 109 -12.19 18.35 17.40
C TYR A 109 -10.70 18.02 17.50
N ILE A 110 -9.92 18.82 18.23
CA ILE A 110 -8.48 18.61 18.35
C ILE A 110 -8.20 17.44 19.29
N LYS A 111 -7.34 16.51 18.85
CA LYS A 111 -6.96 15.36 19.69
C LYS A 111 -6.25 15.87 20.94
N LYS A 112 -6.64 15.38 22.13
CA LYS A 112 -6.05 15.75 23.43
C LYS A 112 -4.52 15.79 23.42
N ARG A 113 -3.87 14.80 22.78
CA ARG A 113 -2.41 14.72 22.68
C ARG A 113 -1.76 15.92 21.99
N VAL A 114 -2.45 16.55 21.04
CA VAL A 114 -1.98 17.74 20.31
C VAL A 114 -2.37 18.99 21.10
N GLY A 115 -3.59 19.02 21.65
CA GLY A 115 -4.06 20.13 22.49
C GLY A 115 -3.29 20.29 23.80
N SER A 116 -2.58 19.25 24.25
CA SER A 116 -1.69 19.30 25.42
C SER A 116 -0.22 19.59 25.09
N LEU A 117 0.13 19.78 23.82
CA LEU A 117 1.51 20.16 23.46
C LEU A 117 1.73 21.62 23.85
N GLU A 118 2.80 21.88 24.60
CA GLU A 118 3.38 23.21 24.68
C GLU A 118 4.09 23.45 23.34
N ILE A 119 3.47 24.22 22.45
CA ILE A 119 4.01 24.51 21.12
C ILE A 119 4.71 25.85 21.17
N GLU A 120 6.03 25.83 21.05
CA GLU A 120 6.82 27.04 20.77
C GLU A 120 6.86 27.28 19.25
N PRO A 121 7.03 28.52 18.77
CA PRO A 121 7.09 28.81 17.33
C PRO A 121 8.11 27.94 16.55
N ALA A 122 9.25 27.61 17.18
CA ALA A 122 10.27 26.73 16.59
C ALA A 122 9.76 25.30 16.35
N THR A 123 8.80 24.83 17.14
CA THR A 123 8.25 23.47 17.07
C THR A 123 7.51 23.21 15.75
N PHE A 124 6.88 24.23 15.14
CA PHE A 124 6.23 24.08 13.83
C PHE A 124 7.23 23.83 12.69
N GLY A 125 8.42 24.43 12.77
CA GLY A 125 9.50 24.15 11.83
C GLY A 125 9.91 22.67 11.87
N ASP A 126 10.12 22.13 13.08
CA ASP A 126 10.47 20.73 13.26
C ASP A 126 9.40 19.75 12.73
N TYR A 127 8.11 20.04 12.97
CA TYR A 127 7.03 19.24 12.42
C TYR A 127 6.92 19.36 10.90
N SER A 128 7.14 20.55 10.34
CA SER A 128 7.18 20.72 8.88
C SER A 128 8.27 19.84 8.26
N GLU A 129 9.49 19.87 8.81
CA GLU A 129 10.59 19.02 8.36
C GLU A 129 10.25 17.52 8.48
N LEU A 130 9.61 17.10 9.58
CA LEU A 130 9.16 15.71 9.76
C LEU A 130 8.15 15.30 8.67
N PHE A 131 7.14 16.13 8.41
CA PHE A 131 6.09 15.80 7.43
C PHE A 131 6.58 15.86 5.99
N GLN A 132 7.63 16.61 5.66
CA GLN A 132 8.23 16.61 4.32
C GLN A 132 8.74 15.24 3.87
N TYR A 133 9.07 14.34 4.80
CA TYR A 133 9.40 12.96 4.45
C TYR A 133 8.19 12.16 3.95
N PHE A 134 6.97 12.51 4.37
CA PHE A 134 5.74 11.82 4.02
C PHE A 134 4.96 12.54 2.90
N VAL A 135 5.22 13.82 2.64
CA VAL A 135 4.35 14.68 1.83
C VAL A 135 5.03 15.11 0.54
N LYS A 136 4.32 14.92 -0.58
CA LYS A 136 4.61 15.60 -1.85
C LYS A 136 3.52 16.61 -2.17
N VAL A 137 3.90 17.85 -2.46
CA VAL A 137 2.96 18.92 -2.82
C VAL A 137 2.90 19.04 -4.34
N LYS A 138 1.70 19.06 -4.92
CA LYS A 138 1.48 19.26 -6.35
C LYS A 138 0.51 20.40 -6.60
N ASN A 139 0.71 21.13 -7.70
CA ASN A 139 -0.25 22.12 -8.20
C ASN A 139 -1.35 21.46 -9.05
N ASP A 140 -2.25 22.28 -9.59
CA ASP A 140 -3.35 21.87 -10.50
C ASP A 140 -2.86 21.09 -11.74
N ASP A 141 -1.70 21.47 -12.27
CA ASP A 141 -1.06 20.82 -13.42
C ASP A 141 -0.34 19.50 -13.05
N SER A 142 -0.49 19.03 -11.80
CA SER A 142 0.15 17.83 -11.25
C SER A 142 1.69 17.89 -11.18
N GLU A 143 2.26 19.11 -11.25
CA GLU A 143 3.68 19.37 -11.11
C GLU A 143 4.08 19.44 -9.64
N GLU A 144 5.17 18.75 -9.29
CA GLU A 144 5.69 18.71 -7.92
C GLU A 144 6.31 20.05 -7.53
N GLN A 145 5.90 20.57 -6.37
CA GLN A 145 6.32 21.86 -5.84
C GLN A 145 7.41 21.65 -4.78
N LYS A 146 8.49 22.44 -4.86
CA LYS A 146 9.51 22.47 -3.82
C LYS A 146 9.04 23.38 -2.68
N VAL A 147 8.88 22.82 -1.49
CA VAL A 147 8.35 23.51 -0.31
C VAL A 147 9.34 23.42 0.85
N GLU A 148 9.80 24.56 1.35
CA GLU A 148 10.75 24.62 2.48
C GLU A 148 10.06 24.50 3.84
N ASN A 149 8.87 25.10 4.00
CA ASN A 149 8.02 24.94 5.18
C ASN A 149 6.57 24.72 4.75
N LEU A 150 5.99 23.58 5.12
CA LEU A 150 4.64 23.18 4.71
C LEU A 150 3.57 24.11 5.29
N PHE A 151 3.76 24.62 6.51
CA PHE A 151 2.78 25.48 7.18
C PHE A 151 2.80 26.91 6.63
N GLU A 152 3.99 27.50 6.50
CA GLU A 152 4.17 28.83 5.86
C GLU A 152 3.67 28.84 4.43
N PHE A 153 3.98 27.80 3.66
CA PHE A 153 3.50 27.66 2.29
C PHE A 153 1.97 27.73 2.21
N ILE A 154 1.27 27.12 3.18
CA ILE A 154 -0.20 27.18 3.22
C ILE A 154 -0.67 28.61 3.48
N VAL A 155 -0.08 29.31 4.47
CA VAL A 155 -0.42 30.72 4.76
C VAL A 155 -0.21 31.61 3.53
N ASP A 156 0.96 31.53 2.91
CA ASP A 156 1.31 32.34 1.73
C ASP A 156 0.34 32.14 0.58
N LYS A 157 -0.03 30.87 0.33
CA LYS A 157 -0.88 30.50 -0.80
C LYS A 157 -2.37 30.74 -0.54
N VAL A 158 -2.82 30.76 0.73
CA VAL A 158 -4.21 31.15 1.07
C VAL A 158 -4.46 32.57 0.56
N HIS A 159 -3.53 33.51 0.77
CA HIS A 159 -3.68 34.91 0.34
C HIS A 159 -3.75 35.08 -1.18
N GLN A 160 -3.11 34.19 -1.94
CA GLN A 160 -2.94 34.32 -3.39
C GLN A 160 -4.12 33.75 -4.21
N THR A 161 -4.95 32.88 -3.62
CA THR A 161 -6.04 32.23 -4.35
C THR A 161 -7.40 32.90 -4.12
N GLN A 162 -8.24 32.90 -5.15
CA GLN A 162 -9.67 33.24 -5.05
C GLN A 162 -10.60 32.02 -5.08
N ASN A 163 -10.06 30.79 -5.23
CA ASN A 163 -10.87 29.58 -5.26
C ASN A 163 -11.35 29.20 -3.84
N GLU A 164 -12.64 28.88 -3.68
CA GLU A 164 -13.21 28.39 -2.43
C GLU A 164 -12.65 27.02 -2.01
N ASN A 165 -12.33 26.15 -2.97
CA ASN A 165 -11.72 24.86 -2.71
C ASN A 165 -10.21 24.97 -2.95
N TYR A 166 -9.46 25.04 -1.86
CA TYR A 166 -8.09 25.54 -1.94
C TYR A 166 -7.05 24.42 -1.84
N ILE A 167 -7.08 23.61 -0.78
CA ILE A 167 -6.13 22.51 -0.58
C ILE A 167 -6.87 21.19 -0.41
N LYS A 168 -6.36 20.16 -1.09
CA LYS A 168 -6.72 18.76 -0.87
C LYS A 168 -5.57 18.02 -0.22
N ILE A 169 -5.85 17.33 0.89
CA ILE A 169 -4.89 16.43 1.55
C ILE A 169 -5.36 15.00 1.30
N LEU A 170 -4.50 14.20 0.67
CA LEU A 170 -4.76 12.82 0.28
C LEU A 170 -3.69 11.91 0.86
N GLY A 171 -4.05 10.66 1.12
CA GLY A 171 -3.09 9.61 1.42
C GLY A 171 -3.70 8.49 2.24
N PRO A 172 -2.97 7.36 2.39
CA PRO A 172 -3.46 6.22 3.15
C PRO A 172 -3.54 6.54 4.65
N ASP A 173 -4.30 5.73 5.38
CA ASP A 173 -4.40 5.79 6.84
C ASP A 173 -3.01 5.70 7.49
N GLY A 174 -2.85 6.26 8.68
CA GLY A 174 -1.60 6.17 9.44
C GLY A 174 -0.45 7.08 9.02
N THR A 175 -0.54 7.77 7.88
CA THR A 175 0.47 8.76 7.40
C THR A 175 0.53 10.07 8.19
N GLY A 176 -0.31 10.24 9.21
CA GLY A 176 -0.26 11.40 10.12
C GLY A 176 -1.11 12.60 9.70
N LYS A 177 -1.96 12.48 8.67
CA LYS A 177 -2.83 13.56 8.15
C LYS A 177 -3.58 14.35 9.23
N SER A 178 -4.31 13.67 10.13
CA SER A 178 -5.06 14.34 11.20
C SER A 178 -4.15 15.05 12.21
N THR A 179 -2.96 14.50 12.47
CA THR A 179 -1.96 15.17 13.32
C THR A 179 -1.44 16.43 12.63
N PHE A 180 -1.08 16.33 11.36
CA PHE A 180 -0.66 17.47 10.54
C PHE A 180 -1.73 18.56 10.52
N LEU A 181 -3.00 18.21 10.32
CA LEU A 181 -4.11 19.17 10.30
C LEU A 181 -4.38 19.82 11.65
N SER A 182 -4.23 19.06 12.74
CA SER A 182 -4.37 19.62 14.09
C SER A 182 -3.26 20.65 14.36
N LEU A 183 -2.01 20.35 13.97
CA LEU A 183 -0.89 21.29 14.07
C LEU A 183 -1.05 22.49 13.12
N LEU A 184 -1.51 22.25 11.90
CA LEU A 184 -1.81 23.29 10.92
C LEU A 184 -2.89 24.25 11.47
N TYR A 185 -3.95 23.73 12.10
CA TYR A 185 -4.97 24.57 12.72
C TYR A 185 -4.37 25.51 13.78
N LEU A 186 -3.54 24.98 14.68
CA LEU A 186 -2.88 25.78 15.72
C LEU A 186 -1.99 26.86 15.11
N TYR A 187 -1.18 26.49 14.12
CA TYR A 187 -0.31 27.41 13.40
C TYR A 187 -1.09 28.53 12.66
N LEU A 188 -2.19 28.17 12.00
CA LEU A 188 -3.04 29.14 11.30
C LEU A 188 -3.77 30.07 12.28
N TYR A 189 -4.18 29.56 13.43
CA TYR A 189 -4.82 30.36 14.48
C TYR A 189 -3.85 31.38 15.06
N GLU A 190 -2.61 30.97 15.35
CA GLU A 190 -1.54 31.87 15.77
C GLU A 190 -1.26 32.92 14.68
N SER A 191 -1.12 32.49 13.42
CA SER A 191 -0.91 33.40 12.28
C SER A 191 -2.05 34.42 12.12
N TYR A 192 -3.30 34.02 12.39
CA TYR A 192 -4.45 34.93 12.40
C TYR A 192 -4.37 35.93 13.55
N CYS A 193 -4.03 35.49 14.77
CA CYS A 193 -3.84 36.36 15.92
C CYS A 193 -2.72 37.39 15.72
N GLU A 194 -1.68 37.03 14.97
CA GLU A 194 -0.56 37.89 14.56
C GLU A 194 -0.88 38.78 13.35
N ASN A 195 -2.06 38.66 12.75
CA ASN A 195 -2.47 39.31 11.49
C ASN A 195 -1.62 38.93 10.26
N ARG A 196 -0.94 37.78 10.29
CA ARG A 196 -0.30 37.17 9.12
C ARG A 196 -1.29 36.41 8.24
N LEU A 197 -2.48 36.08 8.77
CA LEU A 197 -3.59 35.45 8.05
C LEU A 197 -4.85 36.30 8.20
N GLN A 198 -5.57 36.55 7.11
CA GLN A 198 -6.81 37.34 7.11
C GLN A 198 -8.04 36.47 7.40
N GLU A 199 -8.03 35.22 6.96
CA GLU A 199 -9.12 34.27 7.14
C GLU A 199 -9.10 33.63 8.53
N TYR A 200 -10.24 33.60 9.22
CA TYR A 200 -10.35 32.92 10.52
C TYR A 200 -10.38 31.39 10.33
N PRO A 201 -9.41 30.63 10.88
CA PRO A 201 -9.37 29.19 10.71
C PRO A 201 -10.39 28.48 11.62
N TYR A 202 -11.07 27.45 11.09
CA TYR A 202 -12.00 26.62 11.85
C TYR A 202 -11.81 25.14 11.46
N TYR A 203 -11.42 24.31 12.42
CA TYR A 203 -11.17 22.88 12.21
C TYR A 203 -12.38 22.03 12.62
N ILE A 204 -12.78 21.10 11.75
CA ILE A 204 -13.88 20.15 11.95
C ILE A 204 -13.35 18.74 11.71
N ASN A 205 -13.49 17.87 12.70
CA ASN A 205 -13.23 16.45 12.55
C ASN A 205 -14.55 15.68 12.47
N LEU A 206 -14.85 15.11 11.31
CA LEU A 206 -16.10 14.38 11.08
C LEU A 206 -16.24 13.11 11.94
N HIS A 207 -15.14 12.55 12.43
CA HIS A 207 -15.16 11.40 13.35
C HIS A 207 -15.67 11.74 14.75
N TYR A 208 -15.69 13.01 15.14
CA TYR A 208 -16.32 13.45 16.39
C TYR A 208 -17.79 13.00 16.44
N TYR A 209 -18.49 13.15 15.33
CA TYR A 209 -19.91 12.82 15.25
C TYR A 209 -20.18 11.31 15.29
N ASP A 210 -19.20 10.48 14.95
CA ASP A 210 -19.30 9.02 15.08
C ASP A 210 -19.46 8.58 16.55
N ARG A 211 -19.01 9.42 17.50
CA ARG A 211 -19.16 9.20 18.95
C ARG A 211 -20.38 9.89 19.53
N GLU A 212 -20.68 11.10 19.09
CA GLU A 212 -21.61 11.98 19.83
C GLU A 212 -23.09 11.83 19.40
N VAL A 213 -23.36 11.06 18.35
CA VAL A 213 -24.73 10.73 17.92
C VAL A 213 -25.11 9.37 18.50
N VAL A 214 -25.95 9.38 19.55
CA VAL A 214 -26.09 8.24 20.49
C VAL A 214 -27.44 7.50 20.38
N ASP A 215 -28.51 8.17 19.95
CA ASP A 215 -29.87 7.62 20.00
C ASP A 215 -30.50 7.50 18.61
N VAL A 216 -29.99 6.56 17.82
CA VAL A 216 -30.56 6.30 16.51
C VAL A 216 -30.67 4.81 16.22
N ARG A 217 -31.89 4.34 15.91
CA ARG A 217 -32.17 2.90 15.73
C ARG A 217 -32.41 2.50 14.28
N CYS A 218 -32.69 3.45 13.38
CA CYS A 218 -32.86 3.18 11.95
C CYS A 218 -32.23 4.26 11.07
N LEU A 219 -31.99 3.92 9.79
CA LEU A 219 -31.37 4.81 8.79
C LEU A 219 -32.11 6.14 8.58
N GLU A 220 -33.42 6.18 8.81
CA GLU A 220 -34.26 7.37 8.60
C GLU A 220 -34.07 8.40 9.72
N GLU A 221 -33.94 7.94 10.96
CA GLU A 221 -33.65 8.78 12.13
C GLU A 221 -32.21 9.32 12.10
N ILE A 222 -31.26 8.60 11.48
CA ILE A 222 -29.82 8.96 11.43
C ILE A 222 -29.65 10.33 10.80
N ASN A 223 -30.29 10.55 9.66
CA ASN A 223 -30.11 11.75 8.86
C ASN A 223 -30.57 13.01 9.59
N GLY A 224 -31.67 12.94 10.34
CA GLY A 224 -32.17 14.07 11.13
C GLY A 224 -31.30 14.36 12.34
N ALA A 225 -30.85 13.32 13.05
CA ALA A 225 -30.03 13.46 14.24
C ALA A 225 -28.65 14.07 13.93
N ILE A 226 -27.98 13.58 12.88
CA ILE A 226 -26.66 14.09 12.49
C ILE A 226 -26.72 15.54 12.00
N GLU A 227 -27.72 15.89 11.16
CA GLU A 227 -27.85 17.26 10.67
C GLU A 227 -28.14 18.24 11.81
N LYS A 228 -29.02 17.86 12.73
CA LYS A 228 -29.32 18.66 13.92
C LYS A 228 -28.06 18.90 14.77
N LYS A 229 -27.30 17.83 15.06
CA LYS A 229 -26.08 17.91 15.88
C LYS A 229 -25.01 18.81 15.22
N ILE A 230 -24.77 18.67 13.92
CA ILE A 230 -23.82 19.53 13.18
C ILE A 230 -24.28 21.00 13.23
N ARG A 231 -25.58 21.28 13.06
CA ARG A 231 -26.12 22.66 13.14
C ARG A 231 -25.97 23.25 14.54
N GLU A 232 -26.18 22.45 15.58
CA GLU A 232 -25.97 22.87 16.97
C GLU A 232 -24.51 23.21 17.24
N ASP A 233 -23.58 22.37 16.80
CA ASP A 233 -22.15 22.57 17.02
C ASP A 233 -21.57 23.73 16.20
N LEU A 234 -22.12 24.02 15.01
CA LEU A 234 -21.72 25.15 14.15
C LEU A 234 -22.52 26.44 14.38
N LYS A 235 -23.43 26.47 15.37
CA LYS A 235 -24.36 27.58 15.60
C LYS A 235 -23.67 28.93 15.77
N GLU A 236 -22.60 29.00 16.56
CA GLU A 236 -21.88 30.26 16.81
C GLU A 236 -21.11 30.72 15.57
N LEU A 237 -20.54 29.79 14.80
CA LEU A 237 -19.88 30.09 13.52
C LEU A 237 -20.87 30.67 12.49
N LEU A 238 -22.06 30.05 12.37
CA LEU A 238 -23.13 30.52 11.48
C LEU A 238 -23.59 31.94 11.84
N LYS A 239 -23.83 32.21 13.13
CA LYS A 239 -24.18 33.56 13.60
C LYS A 239 -23.11 34.59 13.27
N LEU A 240 -21.84 34.25 13.44
CA LEU A 240 -20.74 35.17 13.11
C LEU A 240 -20.70 35.49 11.61
N SER A 241 -20.86 34.46 10.75
CA SER A 241 -20.93 34.64 9.30
C SER A 241 -22.10 35.52 8.85
N GLU A 242 -23.26 35.42 9.51
CA GLU A 242 -24.42 36.27 9.21
C GLU A 242 -24.24 37.73 9.70
N SER A 243 -23.53 37.93 10.81
CA SER A 243 -23.40 39.24 11.46
C SER A 243 -22.25 40.12 10.96
N ASN A 244 -21.31 39.57 10.20
CA ASN A 244 -20.03 40.22 9.89
C ASN A 244 -19.66 40.06 8.40
N GLU A 245 -20.04 41.02 7.56
CA GLU A 245 -19.82 40.93 6.10
C GLU A 245 -18.32 40.94 5.68
N GLU A 246 -17.41 41.35 6.57
CA GLU A 246 -15.97 41.46 6.27
C GLU A 246 -15.13 40.26 6.72
N THR A 247 -15.70 39.29 7.45
CA THR A 247 -14.90 38.16 8.00
C THR A 247 -14.93 36.97 7.06
N ASN A 248 -13.78 36.63 6.47
CA ASN A 248 -13.61 35.43 5.67
C ASN A 248 -13.19 34.26 6.58
N PHE A 249 -13.65 33.05 6.24
CA PHE A 249 -13.33 31.84 7.01
C PHE A 249 -12.45 30.88 6.21
N LEU A 250 -11.58 30.15 6.91
CA LEU A 250 -10.82 29.02 6.38
C LEU A 250 -11.24 27.74 7.09
N ILE A 251 -12.10 26.95 6.45
CA ILE A 251 -12.66 25.73 7.04
C ILE A 251 -11.77 24.54 6.72
N ILE A 252 -11.25 23.89 7.76
CA ILE A 252 -10.42 22.68 7.66
C ILE A 252 -11.31 21.48 7.99
N ILE A 253 -11.49 20.58 7.02
CA ILE A 253 -12.36 19.41 7.13
C ILE A 253 -11.48 18.15 7.20
N ASP A 254 -11.52 17.45 8.33
CA ASP A 254 -10.85 16.19 8.59
C ASP A 254 -11.86 15.05 8.78
N GLY A 255 -11.40 13.80 8.62
CA GLY A 255 -12.23 12.59 8.74
C GLY A 255 -13.25 12.40 7.62
N ASN A 256 -13.06 13.03 6.46
CA ASN A 256 -13.94 12.86 5.29
C ASN A 256 -13.47 11.70 4.40
N ASP A 257 -13.68 10.48 4.86
CA ASP A 257 -13.14 9.30 4.18
C ASP A 257 -13.86 8.95 2.87
N LYS A 258 -13.13 8.33 1.94
CA LYS A 258 -13.67 7.67 0.73
C LYS A 258 -14.42 6.37 1.04
N TYR A 259 -14.58 6.03 2.31
CA TYR A 259 -15.35 4.90 2.81
C TYR A 259 -16.27 5.36 3.95
N ASN A 260 -17.30 4.57 4.24
CA ASN A 260 -18.22 4.83 5.34
C ASN A 260 -17.69 4.14 6.60
N ARG A 261 -16.99 4.91 7.45
CA ARG A 261 -16.62 4.45 8.80
C ARG A 261 -17.86 4.02 9.58
N THR A 262 -18.89 4.86 9.62
CA THR A 262 -20.19 4.57 10.23
C THR A 262 -21.32 4.80 9.23
N HIS A 263 -22.56 4.49 9.64
CA HIS A 263 -23.74 4.77 8.83
C HIS A 263 -24.19 6.25 8.86
N LEU A 264 -23.54 7.12 9.66
CA LEU A 264 -23.96 8.51 9.87
C LEU A 264 -23.74 9.44 8.66
N ARG A 265 -22.83 9.07 7.73
CA ARG A 265 -22.53 9.84 6.49
C ARG A 265 -22.36 11.36 6.72
N SER A 266 -21.72 11.73 7.83
CA SER A 266 -21.63 13.10 8.35
C SER A 266 -21.19 14.15 7.33
N GLY A 267 -20.27 13.83 6.43
CA GLY A 267 -19.79 14.77 5.41
C GLY A 267 -20.87 15.31 4.46
N VAL A 268 -21.93 14.53 4.15
CA VAL A 268 -23.03 15.02 3.28
C VAL A 268 -23.86 16.10 4.00
N PHE A 269 -24.04 15.96 5.30
CA PHE A 269 -24.80 16.91 6.11
C PHE A 269 -23.98 18.14 6.45
N LEU A 270 -22.67 17.97 6.71
CA LEU A 270 -21.74 19.10 6.84
C LEU A 270 -21.80 19.99 5.59
N GLU A 271 -21.85 19.41 4.39
CA GLU A 271 -21.99 20.18 3.14
C GLU A 271 -23.22 21.07 3.10
N LYS A 272 -24.37 20.54 3.53
CA LYS A 272 -25.61 21.32 3.59
C LYS A 272 -25.51 22.46 4.58
N VAL A 273 -24.86 22.26 5.72
CA VAL A 273 -24.72 23.29 6.76
C VAL A 273 -23.72 24.37 6.34
N LEU A 274 -22.58 23.98 5.74
CA LEU A 274 -21.55 24.91 5.29
C LEU A 274 -21.99 25.80 4.11
N LYS A 275 -23.04 25.44 3.36
CA LYS A 275 -23.68 26.34 2.36
C LYS A 275 -24.32 27.58 2.99
N GLY A 276 -24.59 27.55 4.30
CA GLY A 276 -25.10 28.70 5.06
C GLY A 276 -24.03 29.71 5.48
N ILE A 277 -22.74 29.37 5.35
CA ILE A 277 -21.63 30.27 5.67
C ILE A 277 -21.25 31.04 4.41
N LYS A 278 -21.27 32.37 4.48
CA LYS A 278 -20.82 33.24 3.38
C LYS A 278 -19.30 33.38 3.40
N ALA A 279 -18.68 33.38 2.22
CA ALA A 279 -17.26 33.67 1.97
C ALA A 279 -16.27 32.82 2.80
N HIS A 280 -16.04 31.59 2.34
CA HIS A 280 -15.08 30.68 2.97
C HIS A 280 -14.21 29.91 1.98
N LYS A 281 -12.94 29.74 2.35
CA LYS A 281 -12.00 28.81 1.73
C LYS A 281 -12.00 27.49 2.49
N LYS A 282 -11.62 26.40 1.82
CA LYS A 282 -11.64 25.05 2.40
C LYS A 282 -10.31 24.32 2.21
N ILE A 283 -9.89 23.64 3.28
CA ILE A 283 -8.86 22.61 3.26
C ILE A 283 -9.57 21.28 3.52
N ILE A 284 -9.52 20.34 2.58
CA ILE A 284 -10.26 19.08 2.64
C ILE A 284 -9.28 17.93 2.73
N CYS A 285 -9.36 17.17 3.81
CA CYS A 285 -8.65 15.91 3.99
C CYS A 285 -9.54 14.73 3.63
N LEU A 286 -9.07 13.88 2.71
CA LEU A 286 -9.75 12.64 2.36
C LEU A 286 -8.95 11.43 2.82
N GLY A 287 -9.53 10.61 3.69
CA GLY A 287 -9.01 9.28 3.98
C GLY A 287 -9.20 8.36 2.78
N GLU A 288 -8.12 7.72 2.34
CA GLU A 288 -8.18 6.82 1.20
C GLU A 288 -8.66 5.42 1.58
N LYS A 289 -9.45 4.82 0.69
CA LYS A 289 -9.91 3.44 0.84
C LYS A 289 -8.70 2.51 0.76
N THR A 290 -8.47 1.74 1.82
CA THR A 290 -7.54 0.61 1.80
C THR A 290 -8.27 -0.69 1.43
N ASN A 291 -7.53 -1.73 1.05
CA ASN A 291 -8.11 -2.98 0.55
C ASN A 291 -8.91 -3.79 1.56
N ILE A 292 -8.90 -3.42 2.84
CA ILE A 292 -9.74 -4.05 3.87
C ILE A 292 -11.19 -3.53 3.84
N HIS A 293 -11.47 -2.39 3.20
CA HIS A 293 -12.79 -1.73 3.21
C HIS A 293 -13.73 -2.23 2.10
N PHE A 294 -13.92 -3.55 2.00
CA PHE A 294 -14.68 -4.17 0.91
C PHE A 294 -16.13 -3.66 0.81
N TYR A 295 -16.85 -3.72 1.93
CA TYR A 295 -18.30 -3.48 2.02
C TYR A 295 -18.71 -2.06 2.44
N ARG A 296 -17.74 -1.14 2.47
CA ARG A 296 -17.90 0.18 3.09
C ARG A 296 -17.69 1.32 2.11
N GLU A 297 -17.86 1.05 0.82
CA GLU A 297 -17.66 2.06 -0.21
C GLU A 297 -18.63 3.24 -0.07
N ARG A 298 -18.08 4.45 -0.20
CA ARG A 298 -18.86 5.68 -0.18
C ARG A 298 -19.03 6.20 -1.60
N LYS A 299 -20.25 6.64 -1.93
CA LYS A 299 -20.51 7.32 -3.20
C LYS A 299 -19.77 8.66 -3.24
N PRO A 300 -19.23 9.08 -4.39
CA PRO A 300 -18.64 10.39 -4.55
C PRO A 300 -19.61 11.51 -4.17
N ASN A 301 -19.06 12.63 -3.68
CA ASN A 301 -19.79 13.84 -3.34
C ASN A 301 -18.91 15.07 -3.62
N ALA A 302 -19.46 16.27 -3.44
CA ALA A 302 -18.77 17.51 -3.80
C ALA A 302 -17.40 17.68 -3.11
N TYR A 303 -17.25 17.21 -1.87
CA TYR A 303 -15.96 17.25 -1.17
C TYR A 303 -14.93 16.22 -1.67
N ILE A 304 -15.39 15.10 -2.21
CA ILE A 304 -14.52 14.08 -2.77
C ILE A 304 -14.02 14.51 -4.16
N ASP A 305 -14.92 15.10 -4.95
CA ASP A 305 -14.67 15.41 -6.36
C ASP A 305 -14.22 16.85 -6.62
N SER A 306 -14.10 17.70 -5.59
CA SER A 306 -13.64 19.08 -5.77
C SER A 306 -12.23 19.15 -6.35
N GLU A 307 -12.09 19.93 -7.42
CA GLU A 307 -10.79 20.43 -7.91
C GLU A 307 -10.24 21.46 -6.91
N THR A 308 -8.93 21.44 -6.70
CA THR A 308 -8.24 22.25 -5.68
C THR A 308 -6.88 22.69 -6.16
N SER A 309 -6.52 23.96 -5.92
CA SER A 309 -5.27 24.60 -6.35
C SER A 309 -3.99 23.82 -6.02
N PHE A 310 -3.98 23.15 -4.87
CA PHE A 310 -2.87 22.32 -4.44
C PHE A 310 -3.35 21.01 -3.84
N THR A 311 -2.61 19.94 -4.12
CA THR A 311 -2.81 18.63 -3.50
C THR A 311 -1.57 18.19 -2.75
N PHE A 312 -1.75 17.88 -1.47
CA PHE A 312 -0.74 17.33 -0.57
C PHE A 312 -0.93 15.82 -0.53
N TYR A 313 -0.03 15.08 -1.18
CA TYR A 313 -0.02 13.63 -1.22
C TYR A 313 0.85 13.09 -0.09
N PHE A 314 0.20 12.55 0.93
CA PHE A 314 0.83 11.79 1.99
C PHE A 314 1.05 10.35 1.51
N SER A 315 2.25 9.84 1.73
CA SER A 315 2.63 8.45 1.45
C SER A 315 3.53 7.90 2.55
N PRO A 316 3.45 6.61 2.87
CA PRO A 316 4.46 5.96 3.71
C PRO A 316 5.80 5.94 2.97
N ILE A 317 6.89 5.68 3.71
CA ILE A 317 8.23 5.54 3.15
C ILE A 317 8.50 4.06 2.96
N TYR A 318 8.56 3.63 1.70
CA TYR A 318 8.71 2.22 1.37
C TYR A 318 10.16 1.73 1.55
N ILE A 319 10.33 0.40 1.60
CA ILE A 319 11.60 -0.26 1.89
C ILE A 319 12.72 0.00 0.87
N ASN A 320 12.39 0.30 -0.39
CA ASN A 320 13.41 0.71 -1.37
C ASN A 320 14.02 2.10 -1.06
N GLU A 321 13.35 2.92 -0.26
CA GLU A 321 13.84 4.22 0.22
C GLU A 321 14.57 4.13 1.58
N ARG A 322 15.14 2.96 1.91
CA ARG A 322 15.76 2.67 3.23
C ARG A 322 16.74 3.71 3.75
N LYS A 323 17.40 4.48 2.87
CA LYS A 323 18.28 5.59 3.27
C LYS A 323 17.53 6.65 4.10
N LYS A 324 16.26 6.93 3.76
CA LYS A 324 15.41 7.91 4.47
C LYS A 324 14.94 7.41 5.84
N TRP A 325 15.00 6.09 6.10
CA TRP A 325 14.45 5.51 7.33
C TRP A 325 15.23 5.98 8.57
N GLY A 326 16.56 6.08 8.49
CA GLY A 326 17.36 6.57 9.61
C GLY A 326 17.00 8.00 9.99
N ASP A 327 16.99 8.89 8.99
CA ASP A 327 16.72 10.31 9.16
C ASP A 327 15.33 10.57 9.77
N ILE A 328 14.30 9.86 9.31
CA ILE A 328 12.95 10.05 9.83
C ILE A 328 12.77 9.48 11.24
N ILE A 329 13.34 8.31 11.53
CA ILE A 329 13.27 7.72 12.89
C ILE A 329 13.96 8.66 13.87
N GLU A 330 15.12 9.20 13.49
CA GLU A 330 15.83 10.18 14.29
C GLU A 330 14.99 11.43 14.51
N LYS A 331 14.51 12.09 13.45
CA LYS A 331 13.71 13.33 13.57
C LYS A 331 12.46 13.11 14.41
N PHE A 332 11.73 12.01 14.19
CA PHE A 332 10.56 11.64 14.99
C PHE A 332 10.94 11.45 16.47
N CYS A 333 11.99 10.68 16.77
CA CYS A 333 12.42 10.45 18.15
C CYS A 333 12.95 11.73 18.82
N GLN A 334 13.49 12.69 18.07
CA GLN A 334 13.88 14.00 18.59
C GLN A 334 12.65 14.80 19.03
N ILE A 335 11.64 14.92 18.17
CA ILE A 335 10.40 15.68 18.45
C ILE A 335 9.66 15.13 19.68
N TYR A 336 9.60 13.80 19.82
CA TYR A 336 8.89 13.17 20.93
C TYR A 336 9.77 12.91 22.17
N ASN A 337 11.03 13.37 22.20
CA ASN A 337 11.98 13.14 23.31
C ASN A 337 12.31 11.66 23.62
N PHE A 338 12.39 10.81 22.60
CA PHE A 338 12.72 9.37 22.68
C PHE A 338 14.06 8.99 22.00
N ARG A 339 15.04 9.89 21.92
CA ARG A 339 16.33 9.65 21.23
C ARG A 339 17.03 8.33 21.60
N LYS A 340 16.89 7.87 22.85
CA LYS A 340 17.46 6.58 23.33
C LYS A 340 16.88 5.33 22.63
N GLN A 341 15.75 5.46 21.94
CA GLN A 341 15.05 4.35 21.29
C GLN A 341 15.39 4.19 19.80
N ILE A 342 16.10 5.14 19.17
CA ILE A 342 16.39 5.14 17.73
C ILE A 342 16.97 3.79 17.27
N ILE A 343 18.02 3.32 17.96
CA ILE A 343 18.69 2.05 17.62
C ILE A 343 17.73 0.87 17.75
N LYS A 344 16.95 0.81 18.84
CA LYS A 344 16.02 -0.30 19.11
C LYS A 344 14.86 -0.34 18.13
N ILE A 345 14.37 0.82 17.69
CA ILE A 345 13.33 0.93 16.67
C ILE A 345 13.87 0.37 15.34
N SER A 346 15.08 0.78 14.93
CA SER A 346 15.73 0.26 13.73
C SER A 346 15.96 -1.26 13.80
N GLU A 347 16.41 -1.77 14.94
CA GLU A 347 16.57 -3.22 15.17
C GLU A 347 15.22 -3.96 15.05
N CYS A 348 14.16 -3.42 15.62
CA CYS A 348 12.81 -4.01 15.51
C CYS A 348 12.30 -3.99 14.08
N ILE A 349 12.49 -2.90 13.34
CA ILE A 349 12.09 -2.76 11.94
C ILE A 349 12.73 -3.85 11.08
N ASP A 350 14.03 -4.09 11.27
CA ASP A 350 14.77 -5.14 10.55
C ASP A 350 14.31 -6.54 11.00
N LYS A 351 14.20 -6.77 12.31
CA LYS A 351 13.77 -8.04 12.91
C LYS A 351 12.37 -8.45 12.45
N PHE A 352 11.44 -7.50 12.36
CA PHE A 352 10.06 -7.75 11.97
C PHE A 352 9.85 -7.74 10.46
N ASN A 353 10.89 -7.45 9.67
CA ASN A 353 10.86 -7.38 8.21
C ASN A 353 9.77 -6.41 7.72
N ILE A 354 9.69 -5.25 8.36
CA ILE A 354 8.77 -4.15 8.01
C ILE A 354 9.06 -3.69 6.57
N LYS A 355 7.99 -3.42 5.79
CA LYS A 355 8.10 -3.05 4.36
C LYS A 355 7.89 -1.57 4.08
N GLU A 356 7.34 -0.85 5.05
CA GLU A 356 7.07 0.58 4.96
C GLU A 356 7.07 1.19 6.36
N ILE A 357 7.50 2.45 6.46
CA ILE A 357 7.40 3.26 7.68
C ILE A 357 6.37 4.35 7.44
N ASP A 358 5.40 4.44 8.34
CA ASP A 358 4.47 5.56 8.42
C ASP A 358 4.48 6.17 9.82
N PHE A 359 3.76 7.27 9.97
CA PHE A 359 3.64 7.99 11.22
C PHE A 359 2.97 7.14 12.33
N ASN A 360 2.04 6.26 11.98
CA ASN A 360 1.35 5.39 12.94
C ASN A 360 2.30 4.34 13.53
N LEU A 361 3.09 3.65 12.72
CA LEU A 361 4.07 2.67 13.17
C LEU A 361 5.08 3.30 14.14
N LEU A 362 5.59 4.50 13.81
CA LEU A 362 6.49 5.24 14.71
C LEU A 362 5.78 5.62 16.03
N THR A 363 4.50 5.98 15.96
CA THR A 363 3.68 6.23 17.15
C THR A 363 3.51 4.96 18.00
N VAL A 364 3.26 3.80 17.37
CA VAL A 364 3.13 2.50 18.07
C VAL A 364 4.42 2.16 18.81
N PHE A 365 5.58 2.29 18.15
CA PHE A 365 6.87 2.10 18.81
C PHE A 365 7.06 3.05 19.99
N CYS A 366 6.73 4.33 19.81
CA CYS A 366 6.81 5.35 20.86
C CYS A 366 5.96 4.98 22.07
N GLU A 367 4.66 4.71 21.88
CA GLU A 367 3.74 4.38 22.97
C GLU A 367 4.15 3.09 23.72
N VAL A 368 4.53 2.03 23.00
CA VAL A 368 5.00 0.79 23.65
C VAL A 368 6.31 1.03 24.42
N SER A 369 7.23 1.83 23.87
CA SER A 369 8.51 2.13 24.51
C SER A 369 8.40 2.93 25.81
N LYS A 370 7.27 3.62 26.05
CA LYS A 370 7.00 4.33 27.31
C LYS A 370 6.83 3.38 28.48
N LYS A 371 6.32 2.16 28.24
CA LYS A 371 5.96 1.19 29.28
C LYS A 371 6.76 -0.11 29.22
N ARG A 372 7.41 -0.39 28.10
CA ARG A 372 8.14 -1.64 27.82
C ARG A 372 9.50 -1.35 27.22
N ASN A 373 10.44 -2.27 27.42
CA ASN A 373 11.71 -2.24 26.69
C ASN A 373 11.53 -2.90 25.32
N LEU A 374 11.75 -2.16 24.23
CA LEU A 374 11.62 -2.68 22.86
C LEU A 374 12.52 -3.90 22.58
N ALA A 375 13.62 -4.06 23.32
CA ALA A 375 14.46 -5.26 23.21
C ALA A 375 13.74 -6.57 23.59
N ASN A 376 12.69 -6.48 24.41
CA ASN A 376 11.87 -7.63 24.83
C ASN A 376 10.71 -7.89 23.86
N ILE A 377 10.56 -7.11 22.78
CA ILE A 377 9.52 -7.33 21.79
C ILE A 377 10.05 -8.30 20.73
N PHE A 378 9.45 -9.48 20.68
CA PHE A 378 9.97 -10.58 19.86
C PHE A 378 9.43 -10.62 18.43
N SER A 379 8.25 -10.04 18.21
CA SER A 379 7.57 -10.04 16.92
C SER A 379 6.71 -8.80 16.71
N ILE A 380 6.28 -8.58 15.46
CA ILE A 380 5.30 -7.54 15.13
C ILE A 380 3.95 -7.80 15.82
N SER A 381 3.56 -9.06 15.98
CA SER A 381 2.35 -9.45 16.74
C SER A 381 2.46 -9.00 18.19
N ASN A 382 3.61 -9.25 18.84
CA ASN A 382 3.84 -8.82 20.21
C ASN A 382 3.84 -7.28 20.35
N LEU A 383 4.41 -6.55 19.40
CA LEU A 383 4.36 -5.08 19.39
C LEU A 383 2.91 -4.55 19.39
N TYR A 384 2.09 -5.06 18.47
CA TYR A 384 0.70 -4.63 18.35
C TYR A 384 -0.18 -5.14 19.50
N SER A 385 0.13 -6.32 20.07
CA SER A 385 -0.50 -6.82 21.29
C SER A 385 -0.30 -5.87 22.46
N GLU A 386 0.96 -5.49 22.75
CA GLU A 386 1.27 -4.57 23.85
C GLU A 386 0.59 -3.21 23.61
N TYR A 387 0.64 -2.69 22.38
CA TYR A 387 -0.03 -1.44 22.04
C TYR A 387 -1.54 -1.51 22.25
N CYS A 388 -2.21 -2.56 21.76
CA CYS A 388 -3.66 -2.73 21.92
C CYS A 388 -4.06 -2.80 23.38
N LEU A 389 -3.37 -3.63 24.17
CA LEU A 389 -3.66 -3.78 25.59
C LEU A 389 -3.40 -2.46 26.34
N ASP A 390 -2.31 -1.75 26.03
CA ASP A 390 -2.06 -0.44 26.62
C ASP A 390 -3.11 0.60 26.23
N TYR A 391 -3.53 0.60 24.97
CA TYR A 391 -4.59 1.48 24.50
C TYR A 391 -5.93 1.14 25.14
N LEU A 392 -6.20 -0.13 25.47
CA LEU A 392 -7.44 -0.62 26.10
C LEU A 392 -7.34 -0.78 27.62
N GLU A 393 -6.38 -0.12 28.28
CA GLU A 393 -6.24 -0.17 29.75
C GLU A 393 -6.06 -1.58 30.33
N GLN A 394 -5.44 -2.47 29.55
CA GLN A 394 -5.18 -3.87 29.89
C GLN A 394 -6.48 -4.71 30.02
N ASP A 395 -7.61 -4.25 29.43
CA ASP A 395 -8.86 -5.03 29.39
C ASP A 395 -8.88 -6.00 28.19
N GLU A 396 -8.66 -7.29 28.48
CA GLU A 396 -8.76 -8.36 27.48
C GLU A 396 -10.17 -8.51 26.89
N LYS A 397 -11.23 -8.14 27.63
CA LYS A 397 -12.61 -8.21 27.12
C LYS A 397 -12.86 -7.13 26.07
N SER A 398 -12.33 -5.92 26.29
CA SER A 398 -12.31 -4.87 25.26
C SER A 398 -11.51 -5.29 24.03
N LEU A 399 -10.40 -6.01 24.21
CA LEU A 399 -9.64 -6.54 23.07
C LEU A 399 -10.48 -7.54 22.26
N LYS A 400 -11.16 -8.49 22.91
CA LYS A 400 -12.08 -9.43 22.25
C LYS A 400 -13.22 -8.71 21.53
N THR A 401 -13.73 -7.64 22.12
CA THR A 401 -14.76 -6.79 21.49
C THR A 401 -14.21 -6.09 20.24
N SER A 402 -12.96 -5.61 20.29
CA SER A 402 -12.27 -5.01 19.13
C SER A 402 -12.07 -6.02 18.00
N ILE A 403 -11.69 -7.27 18.33
CA ILE A 403 -11.55 -8.38 17.35
C ILE A 403 -12.89 -8.65 16.66
N PHE A 404 -13.97 -8.78 17.44
CA PHE A 404 -15.31 -8.99 16.92
C PHE A 404 -15.77 -7.85 16.00
N LEU A 405 -15.57 -6.59 16.43
CA LEU A 405 -15.94 -5.41 15.65
C LEU A 405 -15.13 -5.31 14.35
N ALA A 406 -13.82 -5.62 14.39
CA ALA A 406 -12.97 -5.65 13.19
C ALA A 406 -13.48 -6.68 12.18
N TYR A 407 -13.72 -7.92 12.62
CA TYR A 407 -14.25 -8.96 11.73
C TYR A 407 -15.62 -8.57 11.15
N LYS A 408 -16.56 -8.15 11.99
CA LYS A 408 -17.90 -7.74 11.54
C LYS A 408 -17.83 -6.57 10.55
N TYR A 409 -17.00 -5.57 10.83
CA TYR A 409 -16.92 -4.39 9.97
C TYR A 409 -16.24 -4.66 8.62
N PHE A 410 -15.09 -5.34 8.63
CA PHE A 410 -14.28 -5.54 7.43
C PHE A 410 -14.68 -6.80 6.64
N MET A 411 -15.02 -7.91 7.30
CA MET A 411 -15.22 -9.19 6.62
C MET A 411 -16.69 -9.51 6.32
N THR A 412 -17.64 -8.68 6.73
CA THR A 412 -19.08 -8.90 6.50
C THR A 412 -19.79 -7.65 5.98
N GLU A 413 -20.95 -7.84 5.34
CA GLU A 413 -21.84 -6.75 4.92
C GLU A 413 -22.72 -6.21 6.06
N ASP A 414 -22.66 -6.84 7.24
CA ASP A 414 -23.59 -6.60 8.34
C ASP A 414 -23.67 -5.12 8.74
N PHE A 415 -24.89 -4.73 9.13
CA PHE A 415 -25.15 -3.46 9.80
C PHE A 415 -24.62 -3.51 11.24
N ILE A 416 -23.92 -2.45 11.64
CA ILE A 416 -23.46 -2.25 13.02
C ILE A 416 -24.23 -1.08 13.60
N ASP A 417 -25.09 -1.36 14.58
CA ASP A 417 -25.92 -0.36 15.22
C ASP A 417 -25.06 0.74 15.86
N GLN A 418 -25.51 1.99 15.72
CA GLN A 418 -24.80 3.15 16.26
C GLN A 418 -24.70 3.09 17.80
N SER A 419 -25.68 2.49 18.48
CA SER A 419 -25.63 2.27 19.93
C SER A 419 -24.51 1.31 20.33
N ILE A 420 -24.21 0.29 19.50
CA ILE A 420 -23.09 -0.64 19.75
C ILE A 420 -21.76 0.12 19.59
N ILE A 421 -21.65 0.95 18.56
CA ILE A 421 -20.47 1.79 18.32
C ILE A 421 -20.26 2.75 19.50
N TYR A 422 -21.32 3.41 19.95
CA TYR A 422 -21.26 4.33 21.08
C TYR A 422 -20.78 3.65 22.36
N SER A 423 -21.40 2.51 22.73
CA SER A 423 -21.06 1.77 23.95
C SER A 423 -19.65 1.18 23.92
N ASN A 424 -19.05 1.02 22.74
CA ASN A 424 -17.71 0.44 22.54
C ASN A 424 -16.83 1.41 21.73
N TRP A 425 -16.93 2.72 21.98
CA TRP A 425 -16.26 3.74 21.17
C TRP A 425 -14.74 3.55 21.15
N ARG A 426 -14.14 3.17 22.27
CA ARG A 426 -12.69 3.00 22.38
C ARG A 426 -12.20 1.84 21.50
N GLU A 427 -12.90 0.72 21.58
CA GLU A 427 -12.68 -0.47 20.74
C GLU A 427 -12.88 -0.12 19.26
N TRP A 428 -13.95 0.60 18.95
CA TRP A 428 -14.25 1.07 17.60
C TRP A 428 -13.19 2.04 17.05
N GLU A 429 -12.69 2.93 17.91
CA GLU A 429 -11.61 3.85 17.55
C GLU A 429 -10.34 3.06 17.24
N LEU A 430 -9.96 2.09 18.09
CA LEU A 430 -8.80 1.21 17.87
C LEU A 430 -8.87 0.52 16.50
N VAL A 431 -10.02 -0.08 16.15
CA VAL A 431 -10.24 -0.78 14.88
C VAL A 431 -9.93 0.10 13.66
N HIS A 432 -10.15 1.42 13.76
CA HIS A 432 -10.01 2.39 12.68
C HIS A 432 -8.75 3.27 12.77
N GLN A 433 -7.86 3.05 13.75
CA GLN A 433 -6.66 3.88 13.87
C GLN A 433 -5.72 3.72 12.67
N HIS A 434 -5.56 2.49 12.19
CA HIS A 434 -4.66 2.17 11.09
C HIS A 434 -4.93 0.77 10.50
N LYS A 435 -4.66 0.58 9.20
CA LYS A 435 -4.82 -0.72 8.51
C LYS A 435 -4.05 -1.86 9.19
N ALA A 436 -2.86 -1.59 9.73
CA ALA A 436 -2.07 -2.61 10.42
C ALA A 436 -2.73 -3.06 11.73
N MET A 437 -3.44 -2.16 12.41
CA MET A 437 -4.24 -2.49 13.59
C MET A 437 -5.39 -3.42 13.23
N SER A 438 -6.16 -3.06 12.19
CA SER A 438 -7.25 -3.89 11.69
C SER A 438 -6.75 -5.26 11.24
N ASN A 439 -5.63 -5.31 10.52
CA ASN A 439 -5.00 -6.56 10.07
C ASN A 439 -4.54 -7.44 11.24
N TYR A 440 -4.00 -6.85 12.32
CA TYR A 440 -3.66 -7.57 13.53
C TYR A 440 -4.90 -8.17 14.22
N LEU A 441 -5.96 -7.38 14.38
CA LEU A 441 -7.22 -7.86 14.98
C LEU A 441 -7.86 -8.97 14.14
N LEU A 442 -7.84 -8.86 12.81
CA LEU A 442 -8.28 -9.94 11.91
C LEU A 442 -7.40 -11.18 12.02
N ALA A 443 -6.07 -11.02 12.15
CA ALA A 443 -5.18 -12.14 12.37
C ALA A 443 -5.45 -12.87 13.70
N LEU A 444 -5.79 -12.15 14.77
CA LEU A 444 -6.24 -12.76 16.02
C LEU A 444 -7.52 -13.57 15.82
N HIS A 445 -8.54 -12.99 15.16
CA HIS A 445 -9.79 -13.70 14.83
C HIS A 445 -9.52 -15.01 14.08
N TYR A 446 -8.73 -14.97 13.01
CA TYR A 446 -8.41 -16.16 12.23
C TYR A 446 -7.55 -17.16 13.01
N SER A 447 -6.67 -16.69 13.90
CA SER A 447 -5.89 -17.59 14.77
C SER A 447 -6.78 -18.32 15.77
N ASP A 448 -7.79 -17.67 16.33
CA ASP A 448 -8.76 -18.30 17.23
C ASP A 448 -9.54 -19.40 16.50
N LEU A 449 -10.01 -19.14 15.28
CA LEU A 449 -10.70 -20.16 14.46
C LEU A 449 -9.82 -21.38 14.16
N ILE A 450 -8.53 -21.16 13.87
CA ILE A 450 -7.55 -22.22 13.65
C ILE A 450 -7.35 -23.04 14.93
N PHE A 451 -7.21 -22.38 16.08
CA PHE A 451 -6.94 -23.05 17.35
C PHE A 451 -8.16 -23.76 17.93
N GLU A 452 -9.37 -23.27 17.65
CA GLU A 452 -10.62 -24.00 17.92
C GLU A 452 -10.70 -25.30 17.10
N GLY A 453 -10.19 -25.28 15.85
CA GLY A 453 -10.08 -26.46 15.01
C GLY A 453 -11.41 -27.12 14.63
N LYS A 454 -12.52 -26.37 14.73
CA LYS A 454 -13.86 -26.83 14.33
C LYS A 454 -13.96 -26.91 12.82
N GLU A 455 -14.61 -27.94 12.31
CA GLU A 455 -14.71 -28.18 10.87
C GLU A 455 -15.43 -27.00 10.18
N GLU A 456 -16.55 -26.53 10.72
CA GLU A 456 -17.36 -25.43 10.17
C GLU A 456 -16.59 -24.11 9.95
N ASN A 457 -15.45 -23.92 10.62
CA ASN A 457 -14.62 -22.73 10.48
C ASN A 457 -13.97 -22.62 9.09
N TYR A 458 -13.86 -23.72 8.31
CA TYR A 458 -13.22 -23.71 6.98
C TYR A 458 -13.86 -22.68 6.03
N ALA A 459 -15.16 -22.40 6.17
CA ALA A 459 -15.89 -21.48 5.30
C ALA A 459 -15.33 -20.05 5.35
N GLN A 460 -14.86 -19.59 6.51
CA GLN A 460 -14.30 -18.25 6.67
C GLN A 460 -12.92 -18.08 6.01
N PHE A 461 -12.26 -19.18 5.66
CA PHE A 461 -10.97 -19.20 4.96
C PHE A 461 -11.11 -19.26 3.43
N GLN A 462 -12.33 -19.12 2.89
CA GLN A 462 -12.56 -19.00 1.44
C GLN A 462 -12.24 -17.59 0.91
N CYS A 463 -11.15 -17.01 1.39
CA CYS A 463 -10.62 -15.69 1.01
C CYS A 463 -9.09 -15.78 0.91
N VAL A 464 -8.45 -14.76 0.32
CA VAL A 464 -6.98 -14.70 0.22
C VAL A 464 -6.46 -13.57 1.09
N PHE A 465 -5.66 -13.91 2.10
CA PHE A 465 -5.06 -12.93 2.98
C PHE A 465 -3.93 -12.18 2.27
N THR A 466 -3.91 -10.86 2.43
CA THR A 466 -2.81 -10.01 1.98
C THR A 466 -1.62 -10.18 2.94
N ASN A 467 -0.48 -9.61 2.57
CA ASN A 467 0.69 -9.55 3.44
C ASN A 467 0.36 -8.93 4.81
N GLY A 468 -0.56 -7.97 4.83
CA GLY A 468 -0.99 -7.26 6.03
C GLY A 468 -1.52 -8.19 7.12
N ILE A 469 -2.39 -9.15 6.80
CA ILE A 469 -2.92 -10.12 7.77
C ILE A 469 -1.90 -11.24 8.01
N ASN A 470 -1.29 -11.76 6.93
CA ASN A 470 -0.41 -12.91 7.00
C ASN A 470 0.85 -12.68 7.85
N ILE A 471 1.38 -11.45 7.90
CA ILE A 471 2.56 -11.14 8.73
C ILE A 471 2.28 -11.32 10.23
N PHE A 472 1.07 -11.01 10.68
CA PHE A 472 0.63 -11.23 12.06
C PHE A 472 0.23 -12.68 12.29
N LEU A 473 -0.57 -13.26 11.39
CA LEU A 473 -1.08 -14.62 11.54
C LEU A 473 0.06 -15.65 11.66
N LYS A 474 1.09 -15.55 10.80
CA LYS A 474 2.28 -16.41 10.90
C LYS A 474 3.02 -16.23 12.22
N SER A 475 3.09 -14.99 12.73
CA SER A 475 3.76 -14.69 14.00
C SER A 475 3.01 -15.36 15.15
N ILE A 476 1.68 -15.29 15.16
CA ILE A 476 0.84 -15.87 16.23
C ILE A 476 0.94 -17.40 16.25
N ILE A 477 0.93 -18.03 15.07
CA ILE A 477 1.07 -19.49 14.92
C ILE A 477 2.44 -19.96 15.41
N ASN A 478 3.50 -19.20 15.10
CA ASN A 478 4.87 -19.55 15.43
C ASN A 478 5.29 -19.23 16.88
N GLU A 479 4.39 -18.73 17.73
CA GLU A 479 4.68 -18.49 19.16
C GLU A 479 4.90 -19.79 19.96
N GLY A 480 4.50 -20.96 19.45
CA GLY A 480 4.79 -22.23 20.11
C GLY A 480 4.40 -23.47 19.30
N GLN A 481 5.04 -24.60 19.62
CA GLN A 481 4.84 -25.87 18.91
C GLN A 481 3.37 -26.34 18.94
N ASP A 482 2.67 -26.21 20.08
CA ASP A 482 1.26 -26.60 20.19
C ASP A 482 0.33 -25.83 19.24
N ARG A 483 0.65 -24.56 18.97
CA ARG A 483 -0.11 -23.73 18.03
C ARG A 483 0.14 -24.18 16.60
N GLN A 484 1.38 -24.51 16.24
CA GLN A 484 1.70 -25.10 14.94
C GLN A 484 1.03 -26.46 14.73
N LYS A 485 0.97 -27.33 15.76
CA LYS A 485 0.23 -28.61 15.73
C LYS A 485 -1.26 -28.39 15.42
N ARG A 486 -1.91 -27.44 16.11
CA ARG A 486 -3.32 -27.08 15.83
C ARG A 486 -3.49 -26.50 14.44
N ALA A 487 -2.58 -25.64 14.00
CA ALA A 487 -2.60 -25.06 12.66
C ALA A 487 -2.46 -26.12 11.57
N LYS A 488 -1.58 -27.12 11.75
CA LYS A 488 -1.43 -28.24 10.81
C LYS A 488 -2.74 -29.01 10.65
N LYS A 489 -3.34 -29.42 11.76
CA LYS A 489 -4.62 -30.15 11.76
C LYS A 489 -5.73 -29.37 11.06
N PHE A 490 -5.78 -28.05 11.28
CA PHE A 490 -6.75 -27.22 10.59
C PHE A 490 -6.44 -27.07 9.09
N CYS A 491 -5.17 -26.98 8.70
CA CYS A 491 -4.77 -26.97 7.29
C CYS A 491 -5.18 -28.26 6.55
N GLU A 492 -5.16 -29.42 7.21
CA GLU A 492 -5.69 -30.68 6.65
C GLU A 492 -7.20 -30.54 6.32
N ILE A 493 -8.00 -29.95 7.22
CA ILE A 493 -9.42 -29.64 6.97
C ILE A 493 -9.58 -28.69 5.78
N LEU A 494 -8.75 -27.66 5.69
CA LEU A 494 -8.78 -26.70 4.56
C LEU A 494 -8.44 -27.38 3.22
N PHE A 495 -7.53 -28.34 3.19
CA PHE A 495 -7.24 -29.11 1.98
C PHE A 495 -8.38 -30.03 1.56
N GLU A 496 -9.04 -30.65 2.54
CA GLU A 496 -10.14 -31.58 2.30
C GLU A 496 -11.44 -30.88 1.88
N LYS A 497 -11.87 -29.87 2.63
CA LYS A 497 -13.19 -29.21 2.48
C LYS A 497 -13.13 -27.86 1.77
N GLY A 498 -12.00 -27.18 1.86
CA GLY A 498 -11.83 -25.84 1.34
C GLY A 498 -11.81 -25.79 -0.19
N ASP A 499 -12.16 -24.62 -0.72
CA ASP A 499 -11.97 -24.33 -2.14
C ASP A 499 -10.51 -23.96 -2.45
N PHE A 500 -10.23 -23.52 -3.67
CA PHE A 500 -8.88 -23.15 -4.09
C PHE A 500 -8.24 -22.01 -3.25
N ARG A 501 -9.04 -21.15 -2.60
CA ARG A 501 -8.55 -20.03 -1.75
C ARG A 501 -8.09 -20.56 -0.41
N ALA A 502 -8.96 -21.35 0.24
CA ALA A 502 -8.64 -22.03 1.49
C ALA A 502 -7.43 -22.96 1.35
N LYS A 503 -7.35 -23.71 0.24
CA LYS A 503 -6.19 -24.57 -0.08
C LYS A 503 -4.90 -23.78 -0.25
N ALA A 504 -4.94 -22.65 -0.97
CA ALA A 504 -3.78 -21.78 -1.12
C ALA A 504 -3.34 -21.17 0.22
N GLN A 505 -4.28 -20.80 1.09
CA GLN A 505 -3.99 -20.29 2.43
C GLN A 505 -3.40 -21.38 3.34
N ALA A 506 -3.94 -22.61 3.30
CA ALA A 506 -3.39 -23.76 4.00
C ALA A 506 -1.93 -24.02 3.58
N ALA A 507 -1.68 -24.04 2.26
CA ALA A 507 -0.34 -24.18 1.73
C ALA A 507 0.59 -23.08 2.25
N TYR A 508 0.14 -21.82 2.21
CA TYR A 508 0.92 -20.68 2.71
C TYR A 508 1.29 -20.84 4.19
N LEU A 509 0.35 -21.22 5.06
CA LEU A 509 0.58 -21.34 6.51
C LEU A 509 1.59 -22.45 6.83
N LEU A 510 1.45 -23.61 6.20
CA LEU A 510 2.37 -24.74 6.39
C LEU A 510 3.82 -24.39 6.00
N GLY A 511 4.00 -23.63 4.91
CA GLY A 511 5.32 -23.16 4.46
C GLY A 511 5.99 -22.10 5.35
N ARG A 512 5.43 -21.81 6.53
CA ARG A 512 5.92 -20.79 7.47
C ARG A 512 6.22 -21.35 8.86
N PHE A 513 6.07 -22.65 9.05
CA PHE A 513 6.42 -23.30 10.31
C PHE A 513 7.91 -23.16 10.59
N ILE A 514 8.25 -23.06 11.88
CA ILE A 514 9.63 -22.90 12.36
C ILE A 514 10.09 -24.05 13.24
N ASP A 515 9.16 -24.89 13.70
CA ASP A 515 9.49 -26.09 14.47
C ASP A 515 9.93 -27.20 13.52
N THR A 516 11.12 -27.76 13.71
CA THR A 516 11.77 -28.66 12.75
C THR A 516 10.95 -29.92 12.47
N ASP A 517 10.38 -30.53 13.51
CA ASP A 517 9.58 -31.75 13.37
C ASP A 517 8.30 -31.47 12.56
N LEU A 518 7.65 -30.34 12.83
CA LEU A 518 6.44 -29.93 12.12
C LEU A 518 6.73 -29.42 10.70
N GLN A 519 7.93 -28.91 10.41
CA GLN A 519 8.37 -28.58 9.06
C GLN A 519 8.44 -29.83 8.18
N ASP A 520 8.97 -30.94 8.70
CA ASP A 520 9.02 -32.22 7.99
C ASP A 520 7.61 -32.74 7.71
N GLU A 521 6.73 -32.73 8.71
CA GLU A 521 5.33 -33.13 8.51
C GLU A 521 4.59 -32.22 7.52
N ALA A 522 4.83 -30.91 7.58
CA ALA A 522 4.24 -29.94 6.65
C ALA A 522 4.72 -30.17 5.21
N ARG A 523 6.01 -30.50 5.03
CA ARG A 523 6.61 -30.77 3.73
C ARG A 523 5.99 -32.01 3.08
N GLU A 524 5.85 -33.10 3.83
CA GLU A 524 5.22 -34.33 3.32
C GLU A 524 3.75 -34.10 2.93
N LEU A 525 2.98 -33.39 3.76
CA LEU A 525 1.61 -33.02 3.41
C LEU A 525 1.54 -32.18 2.13
N LEU A 526 2.43 -31.20 1.96
CA LEU A 526 2.48 -30.37 0.75
C LEU A 526 2.87 -31.17 -0.51
N LYS A 527 3.79 -32.15 -0.39
CA LYS A 527 4.14 -33.07 -1.49
C LYS A 527 2.96 -33.92 -1.90
N GLU A 528 2.22 -34.48 -0.94
CA GLU A 528 1.00 -35.24 -1.22
C GLU A 528 -0.03 -34.39 -1.99
N GLN A 529 -0.24 -33.14 -1.56
CA GLN A 529 -1.15 -32.22 -2.25
C GLN A 529 -0.68 -31.86 -3.66
N LEU A 530 0.63 -31.78 -3.89
CA LEU A 530 1.20 -31.57 -5.23
C LEU A 530 0.94 -32.78 -6.15
N GLU A 531 1.12 -34.01 -5.66
CA GLU A 531 0.82 -35.23 -6.42
C GLU A 531 -0.67 -35.37 -6.75
N ILE A 532 -1.55 -35.00 -5.81
CA ILE A 532 -3.00 -34.93 -6.06
C ILE A 532 -3.29 -33.94 -7.19
N TRP A 533 -2.69 -32.76 -7.14
CA TRP A 533 -2.85 -31.74 -8.19
C TRP A 533 -2.39 -32.27 -9.55
N GLU A 534 -1.24 -32.93 -9.63
CA GLU A 534 -0.68 -33.44 -10.88
C GLU A 534 -1.62 -34.45 -11.55
N ARG A 535 -2.19 -35.36 -10.75
CA ARG A 535 -3.20 -36.33 -11.23
C ARG A 535 -4.47 -35.65 -11.75
N GLU A 536 -4.94 -34.61 -11.08
CA GLU A 536 -6.16 -33.88 -11.48
C GLU A 536 -5.96 -32.92 -12.66
N SER A 537 -4.72 -32.44 -12.88
CA SER A 537 -4.36 -31.46 -13.90
C SER A 537 -4.53 -31.96 -15.34
N ALA A 538 -4.51 -33.29 -15.55
CA ALA A 538 -4.70 -33.93 -16.84
C ALA A 538 -6.11 -33.73 -17.45
N VAL A 539 -7.08 -33.28 -16.65
CA VAL A 539 -8.47 -33.10 -17.08
C VAL A 539 -8.67 -31.76 -17.79
N LYS A 540 -9.23 -31.78 -19.01
CA LYS A 540 -9.61 -30.57 -19.75
C LYS A 540 -10.65 -29.76 -18.95
N CYS A 541 -10.29 -28.54 -18.59
CA CYS A 541 -11.16 -27.61 -17.86
C CYS A 541 -11.12 -26.19 -18.46
N LYS A 542 -12.08 -25.35 -18.05
CA LYS A 542 -12.15 -23.92 -18.43
C LYS A 542 -10.91 -23.17 -17.93
N GLU A 543 -10.49 -22.13 -18.65
CA GLU A 543 -9.28 -21.35 -18.32
C GLU A 543 -9.30 -20.78 -16.89
N GLN A 544 -10.45 -20.31 -16.41
CA GLN A 544 -10.59 -19.81 -15.03
C GLN A 544 -10.28 -20.89 -13.99
N VAL A 545 -10.73 -22.13 -14.20
CA VAL A 545 -10.42 -23.26 -13.32
C VAL A 545 -8.94 -23.61 -13.38
N LYS A 546 -8.32 -23.50 -14.56
CA LYS A 546 -6.86 -23.65 -14.70
C LYS A 546 -6.09 -22.61 -13.90
N ARG A 547 -6.51 -21.34 -13.91
CA ARG A 547 -5.89 -20.27 -13.11
C ARG A 547 -5.96 -20.57 -11.62
N GLN A 548 -7.11 -20.99 -11.13
CA GLN A 548 -7.32 -21.38 -9.73
C GLN A 548 -6.41 -22.55 -9.33
N ARG A 549 -6.29 -23.56 -10.20
CA ARG A 549 -5.37 -24.69 -10.01
C ARG A 549 -3.91 -24.26 -9.98
N TYR A 550 -3.48 -23.40 -10.91
CA TYR A 550 -2.12 -22.85 -10.91
C TYR A 550 -1.85 -22.01 -9.67
N PHE A 551 -2.84 -21.28 -9.17
CA PHE A 551 -2.69 -20.51 -7.94
C PHE A 551 -2.40 -21.41 -6.73
N VAL A 552 -3.11 -22.53 -6.58
CA VAL A 552 -2.84 -23.51 -5.53
C VAL A 552 -1.45 -24.14 -5.71
N LYS A 553 -1.11 -24.61 -6.92
CA LYS A 553 0.22 -25.18 -7.22
C LYS A 553 1.34 -24.20 -6.89
N ARG A 554 1.19 -22.93 -7.30
CA ARG A 554 2.13 -21.85 -6.99
C ARG A 554 2.32 -21.69 -5.48
N SER A 555 1.24 -21.68 -4.71
CA SER A 555 1.32 -21.57 -3.26
C SER A 555 2.00 -22.78 -2.62
N ILE A 556 1.74 -24.00 -3.10
CA ILE A 556 2.41 -25.23 -2.63
C ILE A 556 3.91 -25.18 -2.94
N LEU A 557 4.31 -24.88 -4.18
CA LEU A 557 5.72 -24.83 -4.57
C LEU A 557 6.50 -23.74 -3.83
N VAL A 558 5.91 -22.54 -3.66
CA VAL A 558 6.51 -21.49 -2.83
C VAL A 558 6.66 -21.97 -1.39
N SER A 559 5.66 -22.63 -0.82
CA SER A 559 5.74 -23.14 0.54
C SER A 559 6.79 -24.25 0.71
N LEU A 560 6.90 -25.18 -0.25
CA LEU A 560 7.95 -26.20 -0.27
C LEU A 560 9.35 -25.58 -0.37
N LEU A 561 9.53 -24.56 -1.21
CA LEU A 561 10.79 -23.81 -1.29
C LEU A 561 11.16 -23.18 0.07
N ASN A 562 10.17 -22.67 0.80
CA ASN A 562 10.39 -22.08 2.12
C ASN A 562 10.65 -23.11 3.23
N LEU A 563 10.31 -24.38 2.99
CA LEU A 563 10.66 -25.53 3.84
C LEU A 563 11.93 -26.22 3.35
N GLU A 564 12.73 -25.54 2.52
CA GLU A 564 14.02 -25.99 2.00
C GLU A 564 13.94 -27.29 1.17
N GLU A 565 12.81 -27.55 0.51
CA GLU A 565 12.71 -28.66 -0.46
C GLU A 565 13.54 -28.37 -1.71
N SER A 566 14.48 -29.27 -2.01
CA SER A 566 15.59 -29.03 -2.96
C SER A 566 15.14 -28.71 -4.39
N THR A 567 14.08 -29.35 -4.88
CA THR A 567 13.64 -29.23 -6.28
C THR A 567 12.50 -28.23 -6.49
N ALA A 568 11.91 -27.71 -5.40
CA ALA A 568 10.70 -26.88 -5.48
C ALA A 568 10.96 -25.53 -6.17
N GLY A 569 12.10 -24.92 -5.89
CA GLY A 569 12.51 -23.64 -6.50
C GLY A 569 12.74 -23.75 -8.00
N GLU A 570 13.52 -24.75 -8.43
CA GLU A 570 13.77 -25.05 -9.85
C GLU A 570 12.47 -25.34 -10.60
N THR A 571 11.63 -26.20 -10.03
CA THR A 571 10.33 -26.56 -10.61
C THR A 571 9.46 -25.33 -10.80
N LEU A 572 9.37 -24.47 -9.78
CA LEU A 572 8.58 -23.24 -9.87
C LEU A 572 9.13 -22.28 -10.93
N LEU A 573 10.44 -22.08 -10.98
CA LEU A 573 11.06 -21.19 -11.96
C LEU A 573 10.82 -21.68 -13.39
N ASN A 574 11.02 -22.97 -13.65
CA ASN A 574 10.75 -23.57 -14.96
C ASN A 574 9.26 -23.45 -15.34
N GLU A 575 8.35 -23.69 -14.40
CA GLU A 575 6.90 -23.52 -14.65
C GLU A 575 6.52 -22.07 -14.97
N LEU A 576 7.21 -21.09 -14.39
CA LEU A 576 6.99 -19.67 -14.70
C LEU A 576 7.46 -19.31 -16.12
N PHE A 577 8.53 -19.93 -16.62
CA PHE A 577 9.00 -19.78 -18.00
C PHE A 577 8.10 -20.50 -19.01
N ASP A 578 7.72 -21.74 -18.70
CA ASP A 578 7.06 -22.65 -19.64
C ASP A 578 5.56 -22.34 -19.78
N TYR A 579 4.92 -21.89 -18.70
CA TYR A 579 3.47 -21.70 -18.65
C TYR A 579 3.10 -20.22 -18.44
N PRO A 580 2.76 -19.48 -19.52
CA PRO A 580 2.37 -18.07 -19.44
C PRO A 580 1.22 -17.80 -18.44
N LEU A 581 0.30 -18.77 -18.32
CA LEU A 581 -0.82 -18.69 -17.38
C LEU A 581 -0.37 -18.74 -15.92
N MET A 582 0.63 -19.56 -15.59
CA MET A 582 1.23 -19.66 -14.26
C MET A 582 1.94 -18.36 -13.88
N ASN A 583 2.69 -17.79 -14.81
CA ASN A 583 3.35 -16.50 -14.62
C ASN A 583 2.33 -15.35 -14.42
N GLU A 584 1.27 -15.28 -15.23
CA GLU A 584 0.21 -14.28 -15.05
C GLU A 584 -0.50 -14.41 -13.68
N VAL A 585 -0.74 -15.66 -13.24
CA VAL A 585 -1.25 -15.96 -11.90
C VAL A 585 -0.28 -15.49 -10.82
N ASN A 586 1.02 -15.73 -10.99
CA ASN A 586 2.05 -15.30 -10.05
C ASN A 586 2.07 -13.77 -9.91
N ARG A 587 2.12 -13.02 -11.02
CA ARG A 587 2.06 -11.55 -10.98
C ARG A 587 0.76 -11.05 -10.34
N GLY A 588 -0.39 -11.60 -10.74
CA GLY A 588 -1.69 -11.24 -10.17
C GLY A 588 -1.73 -11.44 -8.65
N PHE A 589 -1.19 -12.56 -8.16
CA PHE A 589 -1.06 -12.81 -6.74
C PHE A 589 -0.17 -11.78 -6.04
N TYR A 590 1.04 -11.51 -6.55
CA TYR A 590 1.96 -10.53 -5.93
C TYR A 590 1.30 -9.15 -5.79
N LEU A 591 0.60 -8.68 -6.83
CA LEU A 591 -0.09 -7.39 -6.81
C LEU A 591 -1.23 -7.36 -5.79
N GLN A 592 -1.99 -8.45 -5.63
CA GLN A 592 -3.02 -8.54 -4.60
C GLN A 592 -2.42 -8.68 -3.20
N TYR A 593 -1.35 -9.46 -3.05
CA TYR A 593 -0.72 -9.76 -1.76
C TYR A 593 -0.06 -8.52 -1.14
N TYR A 594 0.49 -7.63 -1.97
CA TYR A 594 1.06 -6.34 -1.56
C TYR A 594 0.11 -5.15 -1.79
N ASP A 595 -1.19 -5.39 -1.89
CA ASP A 595 -2.22 -4.34 -1.87
C ASP A 595 -2.21 -3.33 -3.06
N ASP A 596 -1.48 -3.61 -4.15
CA ASP A 596 -1.49 -2.77 -5.36
C ASP A 596 -2.78 -2.92 -6.18
N VAL A 597 -3.46 -4.07 -6.05
CA VAL A 597 -4.75 -4.35 -6.71
C VAL A 597 -5.89 -4.25 -5.69
N PRO A 598 -6.91 -3.41 -5.95
CA PRO A 598 -8.04 -3.28 -5.06
C PRO A 598 -8.90 -4.54 -5.04
N GLN A 599 -9.23 -4.99 -3.84
CA GLN A 599 -10.16 -6.08 -3.61
C GLN A 599 -11.56 -5.50 -3.33
N ARG A 600 -12.58 -6.03 -4.01
CA ARG A 600 -13.97 -5.55 -3.84
C ARG A 600 -14.74 -6.34 -2.78
N GLN A 601 -14.34 -7.58 -2.54
CA GLN A 601 -14.93 -8.53 -1.59
C GLN A 601 -13.79 -9.43 -1.06
N PRO A 602 -13.87 -9.94 0.18
CA PRO A 602 -12.87 -10.85 0.74
C PRO A 602 -12.60 -12.09 -0.12
N GLU A 603 -13.63 -12.64 -0.76
CA GLU A 603 -13.55 -13.85 -1.57
C GLU A 603 -12.96 -13.58 -2.96
N MET A 604 -12.82 -12.31 -3.36
CA MET A 604 -12.34 -11.93 -4.68
C MET A 604 -10.82 -12.15 -4.80
N VAL A 605 -10.42 -12.94 -5.79
CA VAL A 605 -9.00 -13.15 -6.12
C VAL A 605 -8.72 -12.71 -7.54
N ASN A 606 -7.82 -11.75 -7.69
CA ASN A 606 -7.35 -11.25 -8.98
C ASN A 606 -6.12 -12.03 -9.45
N LEU A 607 -6.38 -13.16 -10.11
CA LEU A 607 -5.36 -14.03 -10.70
C LEU A 607 -4.93 -13.59 -12.11
N LYS A 608 -5.15 -12.31 -12.47
CA LYS A 608 -4.87 -11.80 -13.82
C LYS A 608 -4.23 -10.41 -13.77
N ASP A 609 -2.96 -10.32 -14.16
CA ASP A 609 -2.31 -9.03 -14.37
C ASP A 609 -2.45 -8.56 -15.83
N THR A 610 -3.31 -7.56 -16.04
CA THR A 610 -3.55 -6.96 -17.36
C THR A 610 -2.60 -5.82 -17.70
N GLY A 611 -1.60 -5.53 -16.87
CA GLY A 611 -0.69 -4.38 -17.06
C GLY A 611 -1.29 -3.01 -16.71
N ARG A 612 -2.53 -2.96 -16.21
CA ARG A 612 -3.26 -1.68 -15.97
C ARG A 612 -3.14 -1.15 -14.55
N TYR A 613 -2.88 -2.03 -13.59
CA TYR A 613 -2.76 -1.63 -12.19
C TYR A 613 -1.39 -1.02 -11.93
N LYS A 614 -1.36 -0.04 -11.01
CA LYS A 614 -0.11 0.46 -10.41
C LYS A 614 0.59 -0.69 -9.68
N ILE A 615 1.91 -0.61 -9.57
CA ILE A 615 2.76 -1.70 -9.03
C ILE A 615 3.74 -1.19 -7.97
N THR A 616 3.48 0.00 -7.43
CA THR A 616 4.45 0.78 -6.65
C THR A 616 4.91 0.03 -5.40
N HIS A 617 3.98 -0.58 -4.66
CA HIS A 617 4.35 -1.28 -3.43
C HIS A 617 5.03 -2.62 -3.74
N THR A 618 4.47 -3.40 -4.67
CA THR A 618 5.02 -4.69 -5.08
C THR A 618 6.44 -4.55 -5.62
N VAL A 619 6.68 -3.57 -6.50
CA VAL A 619 8.01 -3.34 -7.08
C VAL A 619 8.99 -2.83 -6.02
N SER A 620 8.59 -1.96 -5.10
CA SER A 620 9.46 -1.54 -3.98
C SER A 620 9.93 -2.74 -3.14
N VAL A 621 9.01 -3.64 -2.81
CA VAL A 621 9.32 -4.86 -2.05
C VAL A 621 10.25 -5.78 -2.84
N LEU A 622 9.94 -6.03 -4.13
CA LEU A 622 10.75 -6.87 -5.00
C LEU A 622 12.14 -6.30 -5.22
N PHE A 623 12.27 -5.00 -5.50
CA PHE A 623 13.57 -4.32 -5.61
C PHE A 623 14.40 -4.50 -4.37
N ASN A 624 13.81 -4.40 -3.17
CA ASN A 624 14.58 -4.65 -1.95
C ASN A 624 15.04 -6.11 -1.86
N TYR A 625 14.19 -7.09 -2.18
CA TYR A 625 14.57 -8.50 -2.18
C TYR A 625 15.70 -8.80 -3.16
N VAL A 626 15.59 -8.36 -4.42
CA VAL A 626 16.64 -8.61 -5.43
C VAL A 626 17.91 -7.80 -5.17
N ASN A 627 17.83 -6.65 -4.49
CA ASN A 627 19.01 -5.88 -4.12
C ASN A 627 19.75 -6.46 -2.89
N ASN A 628 19.13 -7.33 -2.10
CA ASN A 628 19.73 -7.82 -0.86
C ASN A 628 21.02 -8.64 -1.06
N PRO A 629 21.09 -9.59 -2.02
CA PRO A 629 22.33 -10.32 -2.28
C PRO A 629 23.50 -9.40 -2.63
N PHE A 630 23.24 -8.29 -3.33
CA PHE A 630 24.24 -7.30 -3.73
C PHE A 630 24.71 -6.36 -2.61
N LYS A 631 24.01 -6.31 -1.46
CA LYS A 631 24.32 -5.42 -0.33
C LYS A 631 25.19 -6.09 0.73
N LYS A 632 25.14 -7.42 0.82
CA LYS A 632 25.93 -8.17 1.81
C LYS A 632 27.38 -8.29 1.33
N LYS A 633 28.36 -8.08 2.22
CA LYS A 633 29.76 -8.41 1.93
C LYS A 633 29.85 -9.89 1.58
N GLN A 634 30.77 -10.24 0.67
CA GLN A 634 31.07 -11.55 0.05
C GLN A 634 31.09 -12.81 0.95
N THR A 635 30.84 -12.71 2.26
CA THR A 635 30.93 -13.80 3.22
C THR A 635 29.65 -14.63 3.39
N ASP A 636 28.51 -14.21 2.84
CA ASP A 636 27.26 -15.01 2.79
C ASP A 636 27.04 -15.60 1.38
N LEU A 637 27.89 -16.56 0.97
CA LEU A 637 27.81 -17.27 -0.32
C LEU A 637 26.47 -18.02 -0.56
N ASN A 638 25.66 -18.25 0.48
CA ASN A 638 24.43 -19.03 0.41
C ASN A 638 23.22 -18.29 -0.20
N LEU A 639 23.31 -16.97 -0.44
CA LEU A 639 22.18 -16.18 -0.96
C LEU A 639 22.32 -15.78 -2.45
N THR A 640 23.54 -15.78 -2.97
CA THR A 640 23.85 -15.44 -4.38
C THR A 640 23.36 -16.55 -5.30
N GLY A 641 22.49 -16.22 -6.26
CA GLY A 641 21.96 -17.18 -7.24
C GLY A 641 20.90 -18.17 -6.72
N SER A 642 20.45 -18.05 -5.47
CA SER A 642 19.40 -18.93 -4.93
C SER A 642 18.10 -18.89 -5.75
N PHE A 643 17.35 -20.00 -5.79
CA PHE A 643 16.07 -20.03 -6.50
C PHE A 643 15.06 -18.99 -5.98
N ASP A 644 15.08 -18.68 -4.68
CA ASP A 644 14.25 -17.62 -4.12
C ASP A 644 14.60 -16.26 -4.75
N PHE A 645 15.89 -15.94 -4.87
CA PHE A 645 16.34 -14.73 -5.58
C PHE A 645 15.90 -14.75 -7.05
N GLN A 646 16.13 -15.85 -7.77
CA GLN A 646 15.79 -15.96 -9.19
C GLN A 646 14.28 -15.81 -9.45
N ILE A 647 13.42 -16.39 -8.58
CA ILE A 647 11.97 -16.25 -8.67
C ILE A 647 11.53 -14.79 -8.43
N HIS A 648 12.11 -14.11 -7.44
CA HIS A 648 11.83 -12.69 -7.19
C HIS A 648 12.30 -11.81 -8.35
N LEU A 649 13.48 -12.07 -8.90
CA LEU A 649 14.01 -11.36 -10.07
C LEU A 649 13.15 -11.59 -11.31
N PHE A 650 12.75 -12.84 -11.59
CA PHE A 650 11.83 -13.16 -12.68
C PHE A 650 10.47 -12.45 -12.52
N THR A 651 9.92 -12.47 -11.30
CA THR A 651 8.63 -11.80 -11.01
C THR A 651 8.73 -10.29 -11.24
N LEU A 652 9.82 -9.65 -10.81
CA LEU A 652 10.10 -8.23 -11.05
C LEU A 652 10.22 -7.92 -12.54
N CYS A 653 11.03 -8.69 -13.25
CA CYS A 653 11.23 -8.59 -14.70
C CYS A 653 9.89 -8.67 -15.44
N SER A 654 9.10 -9.70 -15.15
CA SER A 654 7.83 -9.93 -15.83
C SER A 654 6.76 -8.87 -15.52
N LEU A 655 6.75 -8.28 -14.32
CA LEU A 655 5.87 -7.15 -13.95
C LEU A 655 6.18 -5.88 -14.74
N ILE A 656 7.47 -5.56 -14.88
CA ILE A 656 7.95 -4.39 -15.64
C ILE A 656 7.81 -4.65 -17.14
N GLN A 657 8.10 -5.87 -17.62
CA GLN A 657 8.09 -6.23 -19.04
C GLN A 657 6.73 -5.94 -19.71
N ILE A 658 5.63 -6.31 -19.04
CA ILE A 658 4.27 -6.05 -19.57
C ILE A 658 3.87 -4.56 -19.53
N ARG A 659 4.66 -3.72 -18.85
CA ARG A 659 4.48 -2.27 -18.70
C ARG A 659 5.59 -1.46 -19.37
N LEU A 660 6.49 -2.07 -20.15
CA LEU A 660 7.67 -1.37 -20.70
C LEU A 660 7.36 -0.14 -21.55
N ASN A 661 6.19 -0.09 -22.17
CA ASN A 661 5.78 1.04 -23.01
C ASN A 661 5.12 2.19 -22.22
N ASP A 662 4.85 1.99 -20.93
CA ASP A 662 4.25 3.01 -20.09
C ASP A 662 5.33 3.91 -19.48
N LYS A 663 5.30 5.18 -19.89
CA LYS A 663 6.24 6.23 -19.46
C LYS A 663 6.23 6.43 -17.94
N GLN A 664 5.14 6.08 -17.25
CA GLN A 664 5.05 6.17 -15.80
C GLN A 664 6.15 5.35 -15.09
N TYR A 665 6.63 4.27 -15.72
CA TYR A 665 7.61 3.35 -15.14
C TYR A 665 9.03 3.56 -15.68
N ASN A 666 9.40 4.78 -16.08
CA ASN A 666 10.78 5.06 -16.52
C ASN A 666 11.80 4.80 -15.40
N ALA A 667 11.53 5.28 -14.18
CA ALA A 667 12.46 5.15 -13.06
C ALA A 667 12.68 3.68 -12.67
N GLU A 668 11.59 2.90 -12.61
CA GLU A 668 11.66 1.46 -12.32
C GLU A 668 12.38 0.70 -13.44
N ARG A 669 12.29 1.14 -14.70
CA ARG A 669 13.06 0.57 -15.80
C ARG A 669 14.57 0.83 -15.66
N ASP A 670 14.94 2.05 -15.31
CA ASP A 670 16.35 2.43 -15.12
C ASP A 670 16.95 1.62 -13.96
N GLU A 671 16.23 1.50 -12.84
CA GLU A 671 16.66 0.68 -11.70
C GLU A 671 16.76 -0.81 -12.07
N LEU A 672 15.79 -1.34 -12.83
CA LEU A 672 15.85 -2.71 -13.33
C LEU A 672 17.09 -2.93 -14.21
N CYS A 673 17.41 -2.03 -15.15
CA CYS A 673 18.61 -2.14 -15.99
C CYS A 673 19.90 -2.26 -15.18
N MET A 674 20.01 -1.49 -14.10
CA MET A 674 21.16 -1.57 -13.19
C MET A 674 21.24 -2.94 -12.52
N ILE A 675 20.11 -3.46 -12.03
CA ILE A 675 20.05 -4.78 -11.38
C ILE A 675 20.38 -5.90 -12.36
N LEU A 676 19.81 -5.89 -13.57
CA LEU A 676 20.07 -6.92 -14.57
C LEU A 676 21.54 -6.93 -15.00
N SER A 677 22.13 -5.76 -15.25
CA SER A 677 23.55 -5.67 -15.61
C SER A 677 24.43 -6.27 -14.51
N ARG A 678 24.16 -5.92 -13.24
CA ARG A 678 24.89 -6.48 -12.09
C ARG A 678 24.66 -7.97 -11.88
N ALA A 679 23.43 -8.46 -12.09
CA ALA A 679 23.13 -9.89 -11.96
C ALA A 679 23.91 -10.71 -13.01
N ILE A 680 23.97 -10.22 -14.25
CA ILE A 680 24.75 -10.85 -15.32
C ILE A 680 26.25 -10.80 -14.98
N GLU A 681 26.78 -9.64 -14.57
CA GLU A 681 28.21 -9.48 -14.29
C GLU A 681 28.70 -10.22 -13.03
N GLU A 682 27.92 -10.18 -11.95
CA GLU A 682 28.35 -10.68 -10.63
C GLU A 682 27.86 -12.11 -10.33
N MET A 683 26.84 -12.61 -11.03
CA MET A 683 26.14 -13.86 -10.67
C MET A 683 25.97 -14.86 -11.82
N GLU A 684 26.61 -14.64 -12.98
CA GLU A 684 26.47 -15.47 -14.19
C GLU A 684 26.48 -16.98 -13.90
N SER A 685 27.50 -17.48 -13.20
CA SER A 685 27.69 -18.90 -12.92
C SER A 685 26.73 -19.51 -11.90
N SER A 686 25.89 -18.70 -11.26
CA SER A 686 24.96 -19.11 -10.20
C SER A 686 23.48 -19.02 -10.62
N LEU A 687 23.22 -18.51 -11.82
CA LEU A 687 21.89 -18.38 -12.38
C LEU A 687 21.57 -19.58 -13.27
N GLU A 688 20.28 -19.96 -13.34
CA GLU A 688 19.83 -20.94 -14.31
C GLU A 688 19.98 -20.40 -15.73
N ASP A 689 20.33 -21.27 -16.69
CA ASP A 689 20.53 -20.90 -18.09
C ASP A 689 19.32 -20.13 -18.66
N ASN A 690 18.11 -20.64 -18.42
CA ASN A 690 16.87 -19.98 -18.84
C ASN A 690 16.71 -18.57 -18.25
N MET A 691 17.20 -18.38 -17.02
CA MET A 691 17.16 -17.09 -16.34
C MET A 691 18.15 -16.12 -16.96
N LEU A 692 19.39 -16.56 -17.22
CA LEU A 692 20.42 -15.76 -17.90
C LEU A 692 19.97 -15.28 -19.28
N VAL A 693 19.41 -16.19 -20.08
CA VAL A 693 18.87 -15.87 -21.41
C VAL A 693 17.76 -14.82 -21.29
N TYR A 694 16.82 -15.02 -20.37
CA TYR A 694 15.70 -14.12 -20.18
C TYR A 694 16.12 -12.71 -19.73
N ILE A 695 17.00 -12.58 -18.74
CA ILE A 695 17.43 -11.26 -18.25
C ILE A 695 18.32 -10.53 -19.25
N SER A 696 19.14 -11.26 -20.01
CA SER A 696 19.98 -10.69 -21.07
C SER A 696 19.12 -10.12 -22.20
N MET A 697 18.14 -10.90 -22.66
CA MET A 697 17.15 -10.44 -23.64
C MET A 697 16.40 -9.21 -23.12
N LEU A 698 15.89 -9.24 -21.89
CA LEU A 698 15.12 -8.11 -21.36
C LEU A 698 15.97 -6.85 -21.17
N LEU A 699 17.24 -7.00 -20.77
CA LEU A 699 18.18 -5.89 -20.66
C LEU A 699 18.42 -5.22 -22.02
N ASP A 700 18.60 -6.02 -23.06
CA ASP A 700 18.77 -5.54 -24.43
C ASP A 700 17.49 -4.83 -24.93
N ASP A 701 16.32 -5.44 -24.70
CA ASP A 701 15.00 -4.87 -25.01
C ASP A 701 14.81 -3.47 -24.43
N ILE A 702 15.22 -3.27 -23.17
CA ILE A 702 15.10 -1.98 -22.50
C ILE A 702 16.11 -0.98 -23.05
N LYS A 703 17.39 -1.36 -23.20
CA LYS A 703 18.47 -0.48 -23.68
C LYS A 703 18.23 0.00 -25.11
N ASN A 704 17.79 -0.92 -25.99
CA ASN A 704 17.63 -0.66 -27.42
C ASN A 704 16.22 -0.20 -27.79
N LYS A 705 15.29 -0.12 -26.82
CA LYS A 705 13.85 0.12 -27.07
C LYS A 705 13.28 -0.89 -28.08
N ALA A 706 13.80 -2.11 -28.04
CA ALA A 706 13.45 -3.25 -28.89
C ALA A 706 12.18 -3.99 -28.43
N ASN A 707 11.53 -3.46 -27.39
CA ASN A 707 10.37 -4.01 -26.72
C ASN A 707 9.03 -3.94 -27.50
N THR A 708 9.04 -3.80 -28.83
CA THR A 708 7.80 -3.77 -29.65
C THR A 708 7.74 -4.97 -30.59
N ILE A 709 6.54 -5.50 -30.83
CA ILE A 709 6.37 -6.60 -31.81
C ILE A 709 6.80 -6.18 -33.23
N GLY A 710 6.80 -4.87 -33.51
CA GLY A 710 7.37 -4.31 -34.73
C GLY A 710 8.88 -4.57 -34.83
N HIS A 711 9.61 -4.44 -33.73
CA HIS A 711 11.04 -4.76 -33.65
C HIS A 711 11.31 -6.25 -33.89
N LEU A 712 10.66 -7.15 -33.15
CA LEU A 712 10.81 -8.59 -33.38
C LEU A 712 10.43 -8.97 -34.81
N TYR A 713 9.35 -8.40 -35.36
CA TYR A 713 9.02 -8.59 -36.77
C TYR A 713 10.18 -8.14 -37.67
N HIS A 714 10.79 -6.98 -37.42
CA HIS A 714 11.89 -6.47 -38.25
C HIS A 714 13.09 -7.39 -38.21
N GLU A 715 13.44 -7.91 -37.03
CA GLU A 715 14.52 -8.88 -36.87
C GLU A 715 14.19 -10.15 -37.64
N LEU A 716 13.06 -10.80 -37.35
CA LEU A 716 12.69 -12.05 -38.06
C LEU A 716 12.49 -11.85 -39.56
N TYR A 717 12.06 -10.67 -40.00
CA TYR A 717 11.91 -10.35 -41.42
C TYR A 717 13.25 -10.26 -42.14
N ALA A 718 14.37 -10.02 -41.43
CA ALA A 718 15.71 -10.02 -42.00
C ALA A 718 16.17 -11.41 -42.47
N LEU A 719 15.54 -12.51 -42.02
CA LEU A 719 15.81 -13.87 -42.51
C LEU A 719 15.68 -13.99 -44.03
N LYS A 720 14.84 -13.16 -44.67
CA LYS A 720 14.67 -13.17 -46.14
C LYS A 720 15.94 -12.74 -46.88
N ASP A 721 16.83 -12.05 -46.20
CA ASP A 721 18.06 -11.50 -46.77
C ASP A 721 19.28 -12.41 -46.48
N ILE A 722 19.11 -13.43 -45.62
CA ILE A 722 20.16 -14.41 -45.28
C ILE A 722 20.16 -15.53 -46.32
N GLN A 723 21.21 -15.59 -47.13
CA GLN A 723 21.40 -16.67 -48.11
C GLN A 723 21.86 -17.96 -47.43
N ARG A 724 21.45 -19.12 -47.95
CA ARG A 724 21.94 -20.41 -47.48
C ARG A 724 23.43 -20.57 -47.80
N SER A 725 24.29 -20.55 -46.78
CA SER A 725 25.75 -20.69 -46.83
C SER A 725 26.19 -21.97 -47.55
N GLY A 726 25.37 -23.03 -47.49
CA GLY A 726 25.55 -24.25 -48.29
C GLY A 726 25.78 -23.98 -49.78
N TRP A 727 24.94 -23.14 -50.36
CA TRP A 727 25.02 -22.80 -51.78
C TRP A 727 26.10 -21.77 -52.06
N VAL A 728 26.23 -20.77 -51.19
CA VAL A 728 27.22 -19.69 -51.32
C VAL A 728 28.65 -20.23 -51.32
N GLU A 729 28.97 -21.16 -50.41
CA GLU A 729 30.32 -21.68 -50.25
C GLU A 729 30.65 -22.84 -51.20
N LYS A 730 29.67 -23.70 -51.53
CA LYS A 730 29.92 -24.94 -52.28
C LYS A 730 29.70 -24.83 -53.78
N ILE A 731 28.95 -23.83 -54.27
CA ILE A 731 28.83 -23.57 -55.71
C ILE A 731 30.03 -22.72 -56.15
N GLN A 732 30.98 -23.35 -56.86
CA GLN A 732 32.14 -22.65 -57.41
C GLN A 732 31.71 -21.51 -58.36
N LYS A 733 32.34 -20.33 -58.21
CA LYS A 733 32.17 -19.21 -59.16
C LYS A 733 32.48 -19.70 -60.58
N GLY A 734 31.43 -19.84 -61.40
CA GLY A 734 31.53 -20.17 -62.83
C GLY A 734 30.92 -21.49 -63.28
N SER A 735 30.43 -22.36 -62.39
CA SER A 735 29.79 -23.63 -62.79
C SER A 735 28.31 -23.48 -63.16
N ILE A 736 27.61 -22.50 -62.57
CA ILE A 736 26.25 -22.08 -62.93
C ILE A 736 26.16 -20.57 -62.67
N GLN A 737 25.60 -19.78 -63.59
CA GLN A 737 25.30 -18.38 -63.35
C GLN A 737 24.04 -18.30 -62.48
N VAL A 738 24.23 -18.19 -61.17
CA VAL A 738 23.14 -18.08 -60.19
C VAL A 738 23.05 -16.62 -59.75
N ASP A 739 21.98 -15.93 -60.17
CA ASP A 739 21.76 -14.52 -59.84
C ASP A 739 21.39 -14.33 -58.36
N ARG A 740 20.80 -15.35 -57.73
CA ARG A 740 20.41 -15.35 -56.32
C ARG A 740 20.32 -16.78 -55.78
N PHE A 741 20.93 -17.02 -54.62
CA PHE A 741 20.77 -18.26 -53.88
C PHE A 741 19.48 -18.24 -53.03
N GLU A 742 18.97 -19.44 -52.75
CA GLU A 742 17.91 -19.67 -51.77
C GLU A 742 18.26 -18.98 -50.45
N ASN A 743 17.28 -18.30 -49.84
CA ASN A 743 17.41 -17.75 -48.49
C ASN A 743 16.75 -18.64 -47.44
N VAL A 744 16.98 -18.34 -46.16
CA VAL A 744 16.47 -19.13 -45.03
C VAL A 744 14.94 -19.20 -44.99
N VAL A 745 14.24 -18.12 -45.35
CA VAL A 745 12.76 -18.09 -45.39
C VAL A 745 12.22 -18.99 -46.51
N GLU A 746 12.85 -18.98 -47.67
CA GLU A 746 12.51 -19.87 -48.78
C GLU A 746 12.74 -21.32 -48.37
N HIS A 747 13.87 -21.61 -47.73
CA HIS A 747 14.21 -22.93 -47.23
C HIS A 747 13.16 -23.46 -46.25
N THR A 748 12.89 -22.70 -45.17
CA THR A 748 11.89 -23.06 -44.15
C THR A 748 10.50 -23.23 -44.74
N TYR A 749 10.09 -22.36 -45.68
CA TYR A 749 8.81 -22.49 -46.36
C TYR A 749 8.72 -23.72 -47.27
N TYR A 750 9.77 -24.02 -48.05
CA TYR A 750 9.80 -25.22 -48.88
C TYR A 750 9.84 -26.49 -48.03
N ALA A 751 10.61 -26.52 -46.94
CA ALA A 751 10.63 -27.64 -45.99
C ALA A 751 9.23 -27.87 -45.39
N TRP A 752 8.55 -26.79 -44.99
CA TRP A 752 7.16 -26.85 -44.52
C TRP A 752 6.20 -27.37 -45.60
N LEU A 753 6.32 -26.89 -46.84
CA LEU A 753 5.48 -27.32 -47.97
C LEU A 753 5.66 -28.82 -48.24
N LEU A 754 6.90 -29.30 -48.24
CA LEU A 754 7.22 -30.72 -48.36
C LEU A 754 6.62 -31.52 -47.19
N GLY A 755 6.77 -31.03 -45.97
CA GLY A 755 6.13 -31.64 -44.80
C GLY A 755 4.61 -31.70 -44.96
N MET A 756 3.99 -30.64 -45.46
CA MET A 756 2.54 -30.56 -45.61
C MET A 756 2.03 -31.57 -46.63
N LEU A 757 2.75 -31.74 -47.74
CA LEU A 757 2.40 -32.68 -48.81
C LEU A 757 2.69 -34.15 -48.46
N TYR A 758 3.82 -34.43 -47.81
CA TYR A 758 4.34 -35.79 -47.67
C TYR A 758 4.19 -36.40 -46.28
N LEU A 759 3.98 -35.60 -45.23
CA LEU A 759 3.75 -36.16 -43.90
C LEU A 759 2.34 -36.79 -43.82
N PRO A 760 2.22 -37.99 -43.25
CA PRO A 760 0.95 -38.70 -43.20
C PRO A 760 -0.07 -38.00 -42.28
N GLU A 761 -1.32 -37.90 -42.71
CA GLU A 761 -2.38 -37.27 -41.90
C GLU A 761 -2.66 -38.00 -40.59
N LYS A 762 -2.37 -39.31 -40.55
CA LYS A 762 -2.53 -40.16 -39.38
C LYS A 762 -1.18 -40.64 -38.90
N LYS A 763 -1.10 -40.89 -37.60
CA LYS A 763 0.05 -41.54 -36.96
C LYS A 763 0.43 -42.83 -37.74
N PRO A 764 1.70 -42.96 -38.17
CA PRO A 764 2.22 -44.20 -38.74
C PRO A 764 2.23 -45.36 -37.74
N GLU A 765 2.26 -46.59 -38.26
CA GLU A 765 2.31 -47.79 -37.41
C GLU A 765 3.66 -47.94 -36.68
N GLY A 766 3.61 -48.48 -35.46
CA GLY A 766 4.77 -48.72 -34.61
C GLY A 766 4.87 -47.81 -33.38
N GLU A 767 5.40 -48.35 -32.28
CA GLU A 767 5.48 -47.65 -30.98
C GLU A 767 6.26 -46.33 -31.04
N LYS A 768 7.28 -46.25 -31.90
CA LYS A 768 8.11 -45.04 -32.08
C LYS A 768 7.31 -43.81 -32.57
N TYR A 769 6.14 -44.01 -33.18
CA TYR A 769 5.28 -42.92 -33.65
C TYR A 769 4.13 -42.60 -32.69
N ASN A 770 4.13 -43.14 -31.46
CA ASN A 770 3.08 -42.89 -30.46
C ASN A 770 2.83 -41.40 -30.18
N LYS A 771 3.85 -40.55 -30.36
CA LYS A 771 3.78 -39.09 -30.17
C LYS A 771 3.63 -38.30 -31.48
N TYR A 772 3.37 -38.97 -32.62
CA TYR A 772 3.27 -38.31 -33.92
C TYR A 772 2.12 -37.30 -33.95
N ASP A 773 2.43 -36.07 -34.38
CA ASP A 773 1.46 -35.01 -34.62
C ASP A 773 1.94 -34.19 -35.82
N LYS A 774 1.28 -34.37 -36.97
CA LYS A 774 1.62 -33.67 -38.23
C LYS A 774 1.68 -32.16 -38.02
N LYS A 775 0.72 -31.59 -37.29
CA LYS A 775 0.64 -30.14 -37.05
C LYS A 775 1.84 -29.65 -36.25
N LYS A 776 2.26 -30.38 -35.22
CA LYS A 776 3.47 -30.02 -34.45
C LYS A 776 4.72 -30.06 -35.31
N ILE A 777 4.90 -31.10 -36.13
CA ILE A 777 6.06 -31.23 -37.02
C ILE A 777 6.09 -30.05 -38.01
N LEU A 778 4.96 -29.72 -38.62
CA LEU A 778 4.84 -28.57 -39.52
C LEU A 778 5.17 -27.25 -38.80
N ASN A 779 4.66 -27.03 -37.59
CA ASN A 779 5.01 -25.85 -36.82
C ASN A 779 6.51 -25.78 -36.50
N CYS A 780 7.15 -26.91 -36.19
CA CYS A 780 8.60 -26.97 -35.99
C CYS A 780 9.36 -26.58 -37.27
N LEU A 781 8.94 -27.07 -38.44
CA LEU A 781 9.58 -26.71 -39.71
C LEU A 781 9.50 -25.20 -40.03
N LEU A 782 8.49 -24.48 -39.55
CA LEU A 782 8.41 -23.03 -39.74
C LEU A 782 9.37 -22.24 -38.85
N ILE A 783 9.83 -22.82 -37.74
CA ILE A 783 10.64 -22.13 -36.74
C ILE A 783 12.05 -22.69 -36.55
N HIS A 784 12.38 -23.79 -37.23
CA HIS A 784 13.62 -24.51 -36.95
C HIS A 784 14.88 -23.68 -37.21
N ASP A 785 14.86 -22.80 -38.22
CA ASP A 785 15.99 -21.92 -38.55
C ASP A 785 15.76 -20.46 -38.11
N LEU A 786 14.81 -20.19 -37.21
CA LEU A 786 14.50 -18.81 -36.83
C LEU A 786 15.69 -18.09 -36.17
N ALA A 787 16.55 -18.84 -35.46
CA ALA A 787 17.73 -18.32 -34.80
C ALA A 787 18.80 -17.83 -35.79
N GLU A 788 18.80 -18.32 -37.04
CA GLU A 788 19.73 -17.87 -38.09
C GLU A 788 19.64 -16.36 -38.35
N THR A 789 18.56 -15.69 -37.92
CA THR A 789 18.43 -14.22 -37.91
C THR A 789 19.61 -13.53 -37.21
N TYR A 790 20.07 -14.08 -36.09
CA TYR A 790 21.07 -13.47 -35.21
C TYR A 790 22.47 -14.02 -35.43
N MET A 791 22.58 -15.28 -35.87
CA MET A 791 23.84 -16.02 -35.99
C MET A 791 24.24 -16.31 -37.45
N GLY A 792 23.31 -16.15 -38.41
CA GLY A 792 23.49 -16.53 -39.81
C GLY A 792 23.33 -18.03 -40.06
N ASP A 793 23.27 -18.44 -41.33
CA ASP A 793 23.23 -19.87 -41.71
C ASP A 793 24.62 -20.49 -41.56
N HIS A 794 24.77 -21.44 -40.64
CA HIS A 794 26.02 -22.17 -40.42
C HIS A 794 26.01 -23.54 -41.10
N LEU A 795 27.07 -23.82 -41.86
CA LEU A 795 27.27 -25.14 -42.46
C LEU A 795 27.38 -26.24 -41.39
N PRO A 796 26.90 -27.48 -41.66
CA PRO A 796 27.01 -28.61 -40.73
C PRO A 796 28.43 -28.90 -40.24
N GLU A 797 29.42 -28.64 -41.09
CA GLU A 797 30.86 -28.82 -40.80
C GLU A 797 31.40 -27.76 -39.82
N LYS A 798 30.73 -26.61 -39.72
CA LYS A 798 31.04 -25.49 -38.82
C LYS A 798 30.17 -25.51 -37.56
N THR A 799 29.06 -26.26 -37.55
CA THR A 799 28.16 -26.38 -36.40
C THR A 799 28.81 -27.14 -35.25
N THR A 800 29.24 -26.41 -34.23
CA THR A 800 29.79 -26.98 -32.98
C THR A 800 28.69 -27.17 -31.94
N GLY A 801 28.99 -27.86 -30.83
CA GLY A 801 28.09 -27.94 -29.68
C GLY A 801 27.76 -26.56 -29.09
N LEU A 802 28.69 -25.60 -29.17
CA LEU A 802 28.50 -24.22 -28.73
C LEU A 802 27.47 -23.48 -29.59
N ILE A 803 27.58 -23.60 -30.92
CA ILE A 803 26.62 -22.97 -31.86
C ILE A 803 25.21 -23.51 -31.63
N LYS A 804 25.05 -24.80 -31.34
CA LYS A 804 23.74 -25.39 -31.02
C LYS A 804 23.17 -24.91 -29.68
N ALA A 805 24.02 -24.61 -28.70
CA ALA A 805 23.58 -24.03 -27.44
C ALA A 805 23.10 -22.59 -27.65
N GLU A 806 23.87 -21.78 -28.38
CA GLU A 806 23.52 -20.41 -28.74
C GLU A 806 22.21 -20.33 -29.56
N GLU A 807 22.02 -21.26 -30.50
CA GLU A 807 20.78 -21.38 -31.28
C GLU A 807 19.56 -21.61 -30.38
N LYS A 808 19.69 -22.52 -29.40
CA LYS A 808 18.65 -22.83 -28.43
C LYS A 808 18.32 -21.61 -27.56
N ASP A 809 19.34 -20.86 -27.16
CA ASP A 809 19.20 -19.66 -26.33
C ASP A 809 18.46 -18.54 -27.08
N ILE A 810 18.79 -18.34 -28.36
CA ILE A 810 18.09 -17.38 -29.23
C ILE A 810 16.63 -17.76 -29.44
N ILE A 811 16.33 -19.03 -29.72
CA ILE A 811 14.94 -19.51 -29.84
C ILE A 811 14.18 -19.31 -28.52
N GLN A 812 14.82 -19.57 -27.38
CA GLN A 812 14.24 -19.35 -26.07
C GLN A 812 13.95 -17.86 -25.83
N ALA A 813 14.87 -16.96 -26.18
CA ALA A 813 14.66 -15.51 -26.09
C ALA A 813 13.46 -15.06 -26.96
N ILE A 814 13.39 -15.50 -28.22
CA ILE A 814 12.26 -15.21 -29.12
C ILE A 814 10.94 -15.71 -28.52
N TYR A 815 10.93 -16.92 -27.96
CA TYR A 815 9.74 -17.50 -27.31
C TYR A 815 9.29 -16.64 -26.12
N GLN A 816 10.21 -16.26 -25.24
CA GLN A 816 9.91 -15.42 -24.09
C GLN A 816 9.34 -14.07 -24.54
N PHE A 817 9.97 -13.41 -25.52
CA PHE A 817 9.43 -12.17 -26.10
C PHE A 817 7.98 -12.32 -26.59
N CYS A 818 7.69 -13.41 -27.31
CA CYS A 818 6.35 -13.70 -27.86
C CYS A 818 5.28 -13.93 -26.78
N VAL A 819 5.64 -14.61 -25.68
CA VAL A 819 4.74 -14.90 -24.56
C VAL A 819 4.17 -13.61 -23.95
N TYR A 820 4.99 -12.56 -23.82
CA TYR A 820 4.60 -11.31 -23.17
C TYR A 820 3.86 -10.31 -24.06
N LYS A 821 3.87 -10.50 -25.39
CA LYS A 821 3.28 -9.56 -26.37
C LYS A 821 1.99 -10.06 -27.04
N ARG A 822 1.16 -10.86 -26.36
CA ARG A 822 -0.21 -11.25 -26.82
C ARG A 822 -1.22 -10.09 -26.86
N GLY A 823 -0.81 -8.91 -27.32
CA GLY A 823 -1.68 -7.87 -27.88
C GLY A 823 -1.34 -7.79 -29.36
N GLY A 824 -2.34 -8.00 -30.23
CA GLY A 824 -2.16 -8.12 -31.68
C GLY A 824 -1.20 -7.09 -32.27
N ALA A 825 -0.46 -7.52 -33.30
CA ALA A 825 0.50 -6.67 -33.99
C ALA A 825 -0.15 -5.37 -34.46
N ILE A 826 0.25 -4.24 -33.86
CA ILE A 826 0.00 -2.93 -34.45
C ILE A 826 1.12 -2.74 -35.47
N PHE A 827 0.80 -3.02 -36.73
CA PHE A 827 1.72 -2.76 -37.83
C PHE A 827 1.82 -1.25 -38.05
N GLU A 828 3.03 -0.75 -38.29
CA GLU A 828 3.23 0.63 -38.71
C GLU A 828 2.53 0.86 -40.06
N LYS A 829 1.88 2.02 -40.26
CA LYS A 829 1.05 2.32 -41.45
C LYS A 829 1.75 2.02 -42.78
N TRP A 830 3.05 2.29 -42.89
CA TRP A 830 3.79 2.05 -44.13
C TRP A 830 3.94 0.55 -44.45
N LYS A 831 4.03 -0.32 -43.44
CA LYS A 831 4.03 -1.79 -43.63
C LYS A 831 2.66 -2.30 -44.01
N GLU A 832 1.60 -1.70 -43.48
CA GLU A 832 0.24 -2.02 -43.90
C GLU A 832 0.05 -1.68 -45.39
N GLU A 833 0.57 -0.53 -45.83
CA GLU A 833 0.57 -0.13 -47.24
C GLU A 833 1.46 -1.03 -48.11
N GLU A 834 2.64 -1.44 -47.62
CA GLU A 834 3.54 -2.37 -48.31
C GLU A 834 2.90 -3.75 -48.48
N TRP A 835 2.31 -4.30 -47.41
CA TRP A 835 1.58 -5.57 -47.47
C TRP A 835 0.36 -5.47 -48.39
N ARG A 836 -0.39 -4.36 -48.36
CA ARG A 836 -1.49 -4.11 -49.31
C ARG A 836 -0.97 -4.08 -50.75
N LYS A 837 0.19 -3.47 -51.00
CA LYS A 837 0.83 -3.46 -52.33
C LYS A 837 1.26 -4.86 -52.77
N GLU A 838 1.91 -5.63 -51.90
CA GLU A 838 2.38 -7.01 -52.20
C GLU A 838 1.22 -7.99 -52.37
N LYS A 839 0.21 -7.94 -51.51
CA LYS A 839 -1.04 -8.71 -51.66
C LYS A 839 -1.68 -8.49 -53.02
N ASN A 840 -1.73 -7.23 -53.47
CA ASN A 840 -2.33 -6.86 -54.75
C ASN A 840 -1.48 -7.26 -55.97
N LYS A 841 -0.22 -7.69 -55.79
CA LYS A 841 0.65 -8.21 -56.85
C LYS A 841 0.46 -9.72 -57.12
N ILE A 842 -0.33 -10.43 -56.31
CA ILE A 842 -0.60 -11.87 -56.52
C ILE A 842 -1.57 -12.05 -57.69
N LYS A 843 -1.05 -12.50 -58.83
CA LYS A 843 -1.81 -12.60 -60.10
C LYS A 843 -2.28 -14.01 -60.45
N THR A 844 -1.67 -15.05 -59.89
CA THR A 844 -1.95 -16.44 -60.27
C THR A 844 -3.21 -16.97 -59.58
N ALA A 845 -4.01 -17.79 -60.28
CA ALA A 845 -5.22 -18.38 -59.71
C ALA A 845 -4.95 -19.26 -58.46
N PRO A 846 -3.87 -20.08 -58.41
CA PRO A 846 -3.49 -20.79 -57.19
C PRO A 846 -3.05 -19.85 -56.05
N GLY A 847 -2.29 -18.80 -56.37
CA GLY A 847 -1.84 -17.81 -55.37
C GLY A 847 -3.00 -17.04 -54.75
N LYS A 848 -4.01 -16.67 -55.54
CA LYS A 848 -5.24 -16.05 -55.04
C LYS A 848 -6.03 -16.99 -54.13
N LYS A 849 -6.13 -18.27 -54.50
CA LYS A 849 -6.82 -19.29 -53.71
C LYS A 849 -6.13 -19.55 -52.36
N ILE A 850 -4.79 -19.63 -52.35
CA ILE A 850 -3.99 -19.76 -51.12
C ILE A 850 -4.17 -18.52 -50.23
N LEU A 851 -4.10 -17.32 -50.80
CA LEU A 851 -4.35 -16.08 -50.07
C LEU A 851 -5.75 -16.06 -49.43
N GLU A 852 -6.78 -16.49 -50.16
CA GLU A 852 -8.15 -16.58 -49.65
C GLU A 852 -8.31 -17.63 -48.54
N GLU A 853 -7.86 -18.86 -48.77
CA GLU A 853 -8.15 -20.00 -47.90
C GLU A 853 -7.24 -20.07 -46.67
N VAL A 854 -6.00 -19.60 -46.78
CA VAL A 854 -4.98 -19.74 -45.72
C VAL A 854 -4.78 -18.44 -44.94
N VAL A 855 -4.87 -17.28 -45.60
CA VAL A 855 -4.58 -15.99 -44.96
C VAL A 855 -5.89 -15.26 -44.62
N LEU A 856 -6.72 -14.92 -45.60
CA LEU A 856 -7.91 -14.07 -45.36
C LEU A 856 -9.00 -14.78 -44.53
N LYS A 857 -9.13 -16.10 -44.66
CA LYS A 857 -10.13 -16.89 -43.90
C LYS A 857 -9.72 -17.14 -42.44
N ASN A 858 -8.42 -17.23 -42.15
CA ASN A 858 -7.90 -17.48 -40.80
C ASN A 858 -7.69 -16.20 -39.97
N PHE A 859 -7.59 -15.03 -40.63
CA PHE A 859 -7.38 -13.73 -39.99
C PHE A 859 -8.54 -12.74 -40.21
N ARG A 860 -9.71 -13.25 -40.64
CA ARG A 860 -10.90 -12.44 -41.01
C ARG A 860 -11.35 -11.49 -39.89
N ASP A 861 -11.33 -11.97 -38.65
CA ASP A 861 -11.76 -11.21 -37.46
C ASP A 861 -10.83 -10.04 -37.09
N ILE A 862 -9.58 -10.06 -37.58
CA ILE A 862 -8.57 -9.00 -37.36
C ILE A 862 -8.65 -7.95 -38.49
N LEU A 863 -9.00 -8.37 -39.72
CA LEU A 863 -9.00 -7.53 -40.90
C LEU A 863 -10.33 -6.77 -41.14
N GLU A 864 -11.44 -7.20 -40.52
CA GLU A 864 -12.75 -6.54 -40.63
C GLU A 864 -12.98 -5.45 -39.56
N LYS A 865 -12.02 -5.22 -38.65
CA LYS A 865 -12.11 -4.21 -37.56
C LYS A 865 -11.03 -3.12 -37.56
N SER A 866 -10.26 -2.96 -38.64
CA SER A 866 -9.27 -1.88 -38.83
C SER A 866 -9.58 -1.01 -40.04
#